data_AF-A0AA41N181-F1
#
_entry.id   AF-A0AA41N181-F1
#
_cell.length_a   1.000
_cell.length_b   1.000
_cell.length_c   1.000
_cell.angle_alpha   90.00
_cell.angle_beta   90.00
_cell.angle_gamma   90.00
#
_symmetry.space_group_name_H-M   'P 1'
#
loop_
_entity.id
_entity.type
_entity.pdbx_description
1 polymer ?
#
loop_
_entity_poly.entity_id
_entity_poly.type
_entity_poly.pdbx_seq_one_letter_code
_entity_poly.pdbx_strand_id
1 'polypeptide(L)'
;MSDFSEEVTKPVSEDDQVETSVLTGTGMYFPWLQKHLETVVTGGKKKKDFAQTTSACLNFIQEALLKHQWQQAAEYMHSYLQILEDSDSYKRQAAPEVIWRLGSEILFYHPKSNVETFSAFADRMKNIGVLNYLKISLQHALYLLHHGLLEDANRNLSQAETWRYGEKSSSQEILINLVQAYKGLLQYYTWCKKKTELSKLDEDDYAYSTATQNMLSESWKTSVNICALIKTPGVWDPFVKSYVEMLEFCGDQDEAQKILTNYAYDEKFPSNPNAHIYLYNFLKREKAPRAKLLNVLKMGLLQGHPQCLDYGPPFRPPLHLEFCSDYESFGCCDQGKDNRIAAWYWDIMNYFDLRGHELCGGYIKDILCQECSPYAAHLYDAENPHTPLRNLPGLCSDYCSAFHSNCHSAISLLTNDRGLRESHEKDSAHFCHLLNLPDKDYCFPNVLRNDHLNRNLGVVAEDHQGCLQLCLAEVANGLRNPVSMVHAGDGTHRFFVAEQVGVVWVYLPDGSRLEQPFLDLKSIVLTTPWIGDERGFLGLAFHPKFRRNRKFYIYYSCLGKKKVEKIRISEMKVSQADPNKADPKSERVILEIEEPASNHNGGQLLFGLDGYMYIFTGDGGQAGDPFGKFGNAQNKSSLLGKVLRIDVNGAGSDGKRYRVPLDNPFVSEPGAHPAIYAYGVRNMWRCAVDRGDPITRQGRGRMFCGDVGQNRFEEVDLIVKGGNYGWRAKEGFECYDKNLCHNASLDDILPIYAYGHKVGKSVTGGYVYRGCESPNLNGLYIFGDFMSGRLMALQEDRKTKKWKKRDICLGSTSSCAFPGLISTYSKFIISFAEDEAGELYFLATSYPSAYTPQGSIYKFVDPSRRAPPGKCRYKPVPVKITSKRIQFRPLAVTVLDLLKEQSEKAARKSSNATVSSNPHQASSQKGFSKKPTSPTSRKKMSRRPGIKKKTRVSSPASQGKRKKNLQTHSGGMRQSAQQRPSGRSLP
;
A
#
# COMPACT_ATOMS: atom_id res chain seq x y z
N MET A 1 -3.18 -65.77 -16.35
CA MET A 1 -3.42 -67.01 -17.12
C MET A 1 -2.80 -66.81 -18.49
N SER A 2 -1.95 -67.74 -18.93
CA SER A 2 -1.65 -68.13 -20.32
C SER A 2 -1.40 -67.07 -21.42
N ASP A 3 -0.41 -67.18 -22.30
CA ASP A 3 0.82 -67.99 -22.35
C ASP A 3 1.63 -67.63 -23.62
N PHE A 4 2.83 -68.20 -23.81
CA PHE A 4 3.75 -68.12 -24.99
C PHE A 4 4.33 -66.72 -25.33
N SER A 5 5.64 -66.43 -25.41
CA SER A 5 6.93 -67.14 -25.64
C SER A 5 7.47 -67.09 -27.09
N GLU A 6 8.71 -66.62 -27.21
CA GLU A 6 9.71 -66.94 -28.26
C GLU A 6 9.34 -66.54 -29.71
N GLU A 7 10.29 -66.36 -30.65
CA GLU A 7 11.66 -66.87 -30.74
C GLU A 7 12.61 -65.91 -31.49
N VAL A 8 13.93 -66.12 -31.37
CA VAL A 8 14.98 -65.30 -31.99
C VAL A 8 15.82 -66.14 -32.95
N THR A 9 16.03 -65.68 -34.19
CA THR A 9 17.15 -66.16 -35.03
C THR A 9 17.83 -65.04 -35.83
N LYS A 10 19.15 -64.90 -35.57
CA LYS A 10 20.19 -64.25 -36.40
C LYS A 10 20.45 -65.09 -37.69
N PRO A 11 21.32 -64.74 -38.69
CA PRO A 11 22.56 -63.92 -38.57
C PRO A 11 23.07 -63.13 -39.83
N VAL A 12 24.28 -62.51 -39.70
CA VAL A 12 25.28 -62.15 -40.77
C VAL A 12 24.88 -61.05 -41.78
N SER A 13 25.79 -60.27 -42.42
CA SER A 13 26.93 -59.41 -42.00
C SER A 13 27.35 -58.53 -43.20
N GLU A 14 28.13 -57.46 -42.97
CA GLU A 14 28.93 -56.68 -43.98
C GLU A 14 28.09 -55.90 -45.04
N ASP A 15 28.03 -54.57 -44.94
CA ASP A 15 28.92 -53.59 -45.62
C ASP A 15 28.82 -53.69 -47.16
N ASP A 16 28.27 -52.72 -47.88
CA ASP A 16 28.89 -51.39 -48.07
C ASP A 16 27.89 -50.28 -48.54
N GLN A 17 28.37 -49.05 -48.69
CA GLN A 17 27.58 -47.81 -48.88
C GLN A 17 26.97 -47.59 -50.28
N VAL A 18 25.83 -46.88 -50.34
CA VAL A 18 25.66 -45.57 -51.05
C VAL A 18 24.24 -45.01 -50.82
N GLU A 19 24.13 -43.70 -50.55
CA GLU A 19 22.85 -43.00 -50.37
C GLU A 19 22.08 -42.79 -51.68
N THR A 20 20.75 -42.95 -51.68
CA THR A 20 19.83 -41.86 -52.06
C THR A 20 18.36 -42.11 -51.68
N SER A 21 17.83 -41.21 -50.84
CA SER A 21 16.45 -40.71 -50.77
C SER A 21 15.26 -41.51 -51.36
N VAL A 22 14.30 -41.89 -50.49
CA VAL A 22 12.86 -41.58 -50.67
C VAL A 22 12.22 -41.34 -49.28
N LEU A 23 11.40 -40.29 -49.12
CA LEU A 23 10.57 -40.07 -47.92
C LEU A 23 9.32 -40.97 -47.95
N THR A 24 8.85 -41.46 -46.79
CA THR A 24 7.52 -41.10 -46.19
C THR A 24 7.09 -42.01 -45.03
N GLY A 25 6.42 -41.41 -44.02
CA GLY A 25 5.58 -42.10 -43.02
C GLY A 25 6.33 -42.75 -41.84
N THR A 26 6.02 -42.47 -40.57
CA THR A 26 4.81 -41.88 -39.97
C THR A 26 5.11 -40.65 -39.09
N GLY A 27 4.25 -39.63 -39.20
CA GLY A 27 4.41 -38.32 -38.55
C GLY A 27 3.50 -38.09 -37.33
N MET A 28 3.65 -36.91 -36.71
CA MET A 28 2.89 -36.47 -35.53
C MET A 28 1.37 -36.41 -35.79
N TYR A 29 0.57 -36.79 -34.78
CA TYR A 29 -0.89 -36.70 -34.86
C TYR A 29 -1.41 -35.52 -34.02
N PHE A 30 -1.68 -34.37 -34.68
CA PHE A 30 -2.29 -33.19 -34.06
C PHE A 30 -3.44 -32.65 -34.93
N PRO A 31 -4.70 -33.08 -34.70
CA PRO A 31 -5.82 -32.85 -35.63
C PRO A 31 -6.13 -31.38 -35.98
N TRP A 32 -5.84 -30.45 -35.08
CA TRP A 32 -6.03 -29.01 -35.29
C TRP A 32 -4.93 -28.36 -36.15
N LEU A 33 -3.72 -28.93 -36.20
CA LEU A 33 -2.56 -28.35 -36.88
C LEU A 33 -2.58 -28.68 -38.38
N GLN A 34 -3.08 -29.87 -38.73
CA GLN A 34 -3.14 -30.36 -40.11
C GLN A 34 -4.11 -29.55 -40.99
N LYS A 35 -5.21 -29.04 -40.41
CA LYS A 35 -6.28 -28.32 -41.13
C LYS A 35 -5.87 -26.94 -41.69
N HIS A 36 -4.62 -26.51 -41.49
CA HIS A 36 -4.03 -25.31 -42.12
C HIS A 36 -2.75 -25.61 -42.92
N LEU A 37 -2.26 -26.86 -42.91
CA LEU A 37 -1.04 -27.26 -43.66
C LEU A 37 -1.33 -27.67 -45.11
N GLU A 38 -2.57 -28.04 -45.45
CA GLU A 38 -2.95 -28.50 -46.80
C GLU A 38 -3.08 -27.38 -47.85
N THR A 39 -2.95 -26.11 -47.47
CA THR A 39 -3.28 -24.97 -48.36
C THR A 39 -2.07 -24.29 -49.04
N VAL A 40 -0.82 -24.69 -48.74
CA VAL A 40 0.39 -24.02 -49.28
C VAL A 40 1.40 -25.03 -49.84
N VAL A 41 0.94 -25.90 -50.74
CA VAL A 41 1.81 -26.57 -51.72
C VAL A 41 1.35 -26.19 -53.13
N THR A 42 1.72 -24.99 -53.56
CA THR A 42 1.90 -24.56 -54.98
C THR A 42 2.23 -23.06 -55.03
N GLY A 43 3.12 -22.64 -55.96
CA GLY A 43 3.11 -21.25 -56.44
C GLY A 43 4.24 -20.28 -56.01
N GLY A 44 5.48 -20.60 -56.38
CA GLY A 44 6.48 -19.66 -56.94
C GLY A 44 6.65 -18.21 -56.43
N LYS A 45 7.84 -17.96 -55.86
CA LYS A 45 8.60 -16.68 -55.82
C LYS A 45 7.90 -15.41 -55.30
N LYS A 46 8.41 -14.90 -54.16
CA LYS A 46 8.80 -13.47 -54.03
C LYS A 46 9.82 -13.25 -52.89
N LYS A 47 11.08 -12.95 -53.24
CA LYS A 47 12.06 -12.38 -52.30
C LYS A 47 11.63 -10.94 -51.93
N LYS A 48 11.43 -10.66 -50.65
CA LYS A 48 11.55 -9.31 -50.04
C LYS A 48 12.04 -9.43 -48.58
N ASP A 49 13.01 -8.59 -48.24
CA ASP A 49 13.62 -8.30 -46.92
C ASP A 49 13.31 -9.24 -45.73
N PHE A 50 13.99 -10.39 -45.71
CA PHE A 50 13.88 -11.42 -44.67
C PHE A 50 14.43 -11.03 -43.27
N ALA A 51 15.26 -9.98 -43.17
CA ALA A 51 15.88 -9.61 -41.89
C ALA A 51 14.92 -8.83 -40.97
N GLN A 52 14.03 -8.01 -41.53
CA GLN A 52 13.04 -7.23 -40.77
C GLN A 52 11.85 -8.11 -40.34
N THR A 53 11.45 -9.10 -41.15
CA THR A 53 10.31 -9.99 -40.87
C THR A 53 10.54 -10.91 -39.66
N THR A 54 11.73 -11.48 -39.49
CA THR A 54 12.01 -12.36 -38.33
C THR A 54 11.90 -11.61 -37.00
N SER A 55 12.45 -10.39 -36.93
CA SER A 55 12.39 -9.54 -35.71
C SER A 55 10.97 -9.04 -35.44
N ALA A 56 10.24 -8.62 -36.48
CA ALA A 56 8.83 -8.26 -36.35
C ALA A 56 7.97 -9.43 -35.86
N CYS A 57 8.18 -10.64 -36.38
CA CYS A 57 7.47 -11.84 -35.95
C CYS A 57 7.74 -12.18 -34.47
N LEU A 58 9.01 -12.11 -34.03
CA LEU A 58 9.37 -12.26 -32.61
C LEU A 58 8.74 -11.19 -31.72
N ASN A 59 8.68 -9.93 -32.17
CA ASN A 59 7.99 -8.87 -31.45
C ASN A 59 6.48 -9.13 -31.32
N PHE A 60 5.82 -9.66 -32.36
CA PHE A 60 4.41 -10.04 -32.29
C PHE A 60 4.16 -11.24 -31.36
N ILE A 61 5.05 -12.24 -31.34
CA ILE A 61 5.01 -13.33 -30.36
C ILE A 61 5.18 -12.76 -28.94
N GLN A 62 6.17 -11.88 -28.72
CA GLN A 62 6.40 -11.23 -27.43
C GLN A 62 5.19 -10.40 -26.98
N GLU A 63 4.59 -9.61 -27.87
CA GLU A 63 3.41 -8.79 -27.57
C GLU A 63 2.19 -9.66 -27.23
N ALA A 64 1.98 -10.76 -27.96
CA ALA A 64 0.90 -11.71 -27.66
C ALA A 64 1.13 -12.42 -26.31
N LEU A 65 2.36 -12.81 -25.98
CA LEU A 65 2.72 -13.40 -24.69
C LEU A 65 2.49 -12.40 -23.53
N LEU A 66 2.93 -11.14 -23.67
CA LEU A 66 2.72 -10.06 -22.69
C LEU A 66 1.23 -9.72 -22.48
N LYS A 67 0.37 -10.02 -23.46
CA LYS A 67 -1.08 -9.86 -23.40
C LYS A 67 -1.83 -11.15 -23.01
N HIS A 68 -1.12 -12.23 -22.69
CA HIS A 68 -1.67 -13.57 -22.41
C HIS A 68 -2.55 -14.14 -23.54
N GLN A 69 -2.25 -13.79 -24.80
CA GLN A 69 -2.97 -14.22 -26.00
C GLN A 69 -2.36 -15.51 -26.60
N TRP A 70 -2.34 -16.59 -25.82
CA TRP A 70 -1.58 -17.82 -26.11
C TRP A 70 -1.90 -18.49 -27.46
N GLN A 71 -3.18 -18.49 -27.87
CA GLN A 71 -3.64 -19.01 -29.17
C GLN A 71 -3.01 -18.22 -30.34
N GLN A 72 -2.98 -16.89 -30.22
CA GLN A 72 -2.40 -15.99 -31.21
C GLN A 72 -0.86 -16.05 -31.21
N ALA A 73 -0.25 -16.24 -30.04
CA ALA A 73 1.19 -16.51 -29.92
C ALA A 73 1.59 -17.83 -30.61
N ALA A 74 0.78 -18.88 -30.50
CA ALA A 74 0.99 -20.16 -31.20
C ALA A 74 0.90 -20.00 -32.73
N GLU A 75 -0.05 -19.20 -33.22
CA GLU A 75 -0.20 -18.90 -34.64
C GLU A 75 1.01 -18.13 -35.20
N TYR A 76 1.51 -17.11 -34.48
CA TYR A 76 2.74 -16.40 -34.88
C TYR A 76 3.99 -17.29 -34.78
N MET A 77 4.04 -18.20 -33.81
CA MET A 77 5.12 -19.19 -33.69
C MET A 77 5.18 -20.14 -34.88
N HIS A 78 4.03 -20.50 -35.48
CA HIS A 78 3.99 -21.28 -36.71
C HIS A 78 4.58 -20.51 -37.90
N SER A 79 4.22 -19.23 -38.07
CA SER A 79 4.83 -18.38 -39.11
C SER A 79 6.33 -18.17 -38.89
N TYR A 80 6.80 -18.09 -37.64
CA TYR A 80 8.22 -18.00 -37.31
C TYR A 80 9.02 -19.22 -37.79
N LEU A 81 8.48 -20.44 -37.61
CA LEU A 81 9.11 -21.67 -38.09
C LEU A 81 9.26 -21.69 -39.62
N GLN A 82 8.19 -21.33 -40.35
CA GLN A 82 8.23 -21.25 -41.83
C GLN A 82 9.28 -20.24 -42.34
N ILE A 83 9.47 -19.12 -41.64
CA ILE A 83 10.48 -18.11 -42.00
C ILE A 83 11.92 -18.59 -41.75
N LEU A 84 12.13 -19.54 -40.83
CA LEU A 84 13.46 -20.06 -40.50
C LEU A 84 14.01 -21.04 -41.53
N GLU A 85 13.16 -21.82 -42.18
CA GLU A 85 13.54 -22.81 -43.20
C GLU A 85 14.26 -22.15 -44.41
N ASP A 86 13.86 -20.92 -44.75
CA ASP A 86 14.43 -20.09 -45.83
C ASP A 86 15.64 -19.22 -45.41
N SER A 87 16.17 -19.35 -44.18
CA SER A 87 17.17 -18.41 -43.61
C SER A 87 18.64 -18.89 -43.63
N ASP A 88 19.61 -17.98 -43.48
CA ASP A 88 21.06 -18.29 -43.45
C ASP A 88 21.52 -19.13 -42.25
N SER A 89 22.66 -19.83 -42.42
CA SER A 89 23.21 -20.81 -41.46
C SER A 89 23.35 -20.29 -40.01
N TYR A 90 23.78 -19.04 -39.81
CA TYR A 90 23.95 -18.46 -38.48
C TYR A 90 22.61 -18.28 -37.73
N LYS A 91 21.52 -17.92 -38.44
CA LYS A 91 20.19 -17.81 -37.82
C LYS A 91 19.61 -19.17 -37.45
N ARG A 92 19.92 -20.22 -38.24
CA ARG A 92 19.55 -21.60 -37.92
C ARG A 92 20.23 -22.13 -36.65
N GLN A 93 21.41 -21.63 -36.27
CA GLN A 93 22.09 -22.04 -35.03
C GLN A 93 21.40 -21.53 -33.76
N ALA A 94 20.87 -20.30 -33.77
CA ALA A 94 20.16 -19.73 -32.62
C ALA A 94 18.69 -20.17 -32.51
N ALA A 95 18.08 -20.56 -33.64
CA ALA A 95 16.67 -20.92 -33.72
C ALA A 95 16.20 -21.99 -32.70
N PRO A 96 16.92 -23.11 -32.45
CA PRO A 96 16.43 -24.14 -31.52
C PRO A 96 16.21 -23.64 -30.10
N GLU A 97 17.03 -22.71 -29.59
CA GLU A 97 16.83 -22.15 -28.25
C GLU A 97 15.63 -21.20 -28.19
N VAL A 98 15.44 -20.37 -29.22
CA VAL A 98 14.27 -19.47 -29.33
C VAL A 98 12.98 -20.29 -29.46
N ILE A 99 13.00 -21.32 -30.31
CA ILE A 99 11.88 -22.24 -30.50
C ILE A 99 11.52 -22.92 -29.18
N TRP A 100 12.51 -23.43 -28.45
CA TRP A 100 12.28 -24.09 -27.17
C TRP A 100 11.68 -23.12 -26.14
N ARG A 101 12.31 -21.95 -25.90
CA ARG A 101 11.85 -20.99 -24.86
C ARG A 101 10.44 -20.46 -25.13
N LEU A 102 10.14 -20.03 -26.35
CA LEU A 102 8.81 -19.48 -26.68
C LEU A 102 7.78 -20.61 -26.81
N GLY A 103 8.15 -21.73 -27.41
CA GLY A 103 7.26 -22.89 -27.61
C GLY A 103 6.85 -23.54 -26.29
N SER A 104 7.75 -23.67 -25.32
CA SER A 104 7.42 -24.21 -24.00
C SER A 104 6.45 -23.31 -23.23
N GLU A 105 6.66 -21.99 -23.22
CA GLU A 105 5.74 -21.04 -22.58
C GLU A 105 4.36 -21.03 -23.24
N ILE A 106 4.31 -21.02 -24.59
CA ILE A 106 3.05 -21.14 -25.32
C ILE A 106 2.34 -22.44 -24.94
N LEU A 107 3.01 -23.59 -25.04
CA LEU A 107 2.41 -24.90 -24.75
C LEU A 107 2.07 -25.10 -23.27
N PHE A 108 2.67 -24.35 -22.34
CA PHE A 108 2.32 -24.39 -20.93
C PHE A 108 0.91 -23.80 -20.69
N TYR A 109 0.60 -22.66 -21.30
CA TYR A 109 -0.65 -21.92 -21.06
C TYR A 109 -1.71 -22.12 -22.15
N HIS A 110 -1.40 -22.83 -23.24
CA HIS A 110 -2.34 -23.00 -24.34
C HIS A 110 -3.50 -23.95 -23.97
N PRO A 111 -4.78 -23.54 -24.10
CA PRO A 111 -5.94 -24.30 -23.59
C PRO A 111 -6.26 -25.62 -24.30
N LYS A 112 -5.49 -25.97 -25.34
CA LYS A 112 -5.56 -27.26 -26.07
C LYS A 112 -4.29 -28.10 -25.94
N SER A 113 -3.30 -27.63 -25.17
CA SER A 113 -2.08 -28.38 -24.90
C SER A 113 -2.33 -29.40 -23.79
N ASN A 114 -1.64 -30.53 -23.86
CA ASN A 114 -1.63 -31.56 -22.83
C ASN A 114 -0.20 -32.09 -22.64
N VAL A 115 -0.01 -32.94 -21.64
CA VAL A 115 1.32 -33.45 -21.26
C VAL A 115 1.98 -34.19 -22.42
N GLU A 116 1.21 -34.96 -23.20
CA GLU A 116 1.69 -35.72 -24.36
C GLU A 116 2.19 -34.77 -25.46
N THR A 117 1.46 -33.68 -25.72
CA THR A 117 1.86 -32.62 -26.68
C THR A 117 3.17 -31.97 -26.26
N PHE A 118 3.27 -31.57 -24.99
CA PHE A 118 4.48 -30.93 -24.46
C PHE A 118 5.68 -31.89 -24.46
N SER A 119 5.47 -33.15 -24.06
CA SER A 119 6.51 -34.17 -24.01
C SER A 119 7.06 -34.47 -25.41
N ALA A 120 6.18 -34.65 -26.40
CA ALA A 120 6.58 -34.86 -27.79
C ALA A 120 7.33 -33.65 -28.39
N PHE A 121 6.97 -32.42 -27.98
CA PHE A 121 7.71 -31.22 -28.34
C PHE A 121 9.09 -31.20 -27.68
N ALA A 122 9.18 -31.46 -26.38
CA ALA A 122 10.43 -31.48 -25.63
C ALA A 122 11.40 -32.55 -26.16
N ASP A 123 10.93 -33.76 -26.46
CA ASP A 123 11.77 -34.84 -26.98
C ASP A 123 12.30 -34.53 -28.39
N ARG A 124 11.51 -33.86 -29.23
CA ARG A 124 11.99 -33.32 -30.51
C ARG A 124 13.06 -32.25 -30.30
N MET A 125 12.85 -31.31 -29.39
CA MET A 125 13.79 -30.22 -29.15
C MET A 125 15.12 -30.68 -28.54
N LYS A 126 15.11 -31.72 -27.68
CA LYS A 126 16.34 -32.40 -27.19
C LYS A 126 17.21 -32.93 -28.33
N ASN A 127 16.59 -33.48 -29.38
CA ASN A 127 17.28 -34.13 -30.49
C ASN A 127 17.71 -33.14 -31.59
N ILE A 128 17.00 -32.03 -31.78
CA ILE A 128 17.33 -30.98 -32.77
C ILE A 128 18.55 -30.15 -32.34
N GLY A 129 18.74 -29.94 -31.03
CA GLY A 129 19.83 -29.12 -30.48
C GLY A 129 20.67 -29.89 -29.46
N VAL A 130 21.56 -30.76 -29.94
CA VAL A 130 22.33 -31.72 -29.10
C VAL A 130 23.07 -31.07 -27.92
N LEU A 131 23.60 -29.85 -28.09
CA LEU A 131 24.28 -29.08 -27.02
C LEU A 131 23.33 -28.60 -25.90
N ASN A 132 22.02 -28.51 -26.17
CA ASN A 132 21.01 -28.02 -25.22
C ASN A 132 20.24 -29.16 -24.51
N TYR A 133 20.53 -30.43 -24.81
CA TYR A 133 19.81 -31.61 -24.30
C TYR A 133 19.56 -31.58 -22.77
N LEU A 134 20.61 -31.26 -21.99
CA LEU A 134 20.56 -31.22 -20.53
C LEU A 134 19.63 -30.10 -20.01
N LYS A 135 19.72 -28.91 -20.62
CA LYS A 135 18.92 -27.72 -20.27
C LYS A 135 17.44 -27.92 -20.59
N ILE A 136 17.14 -28.53 -21.74
CA ILE A 136 15.77 -28.87 -22.17
C ILE A 136 15.19 -29.94 -21.24
N SER A 137 15.99 -30.95 -20.85
CA SER A 137 15.55 -32.00 -19.91
C SER A 137 15.26 -31.45 -18.51
N LEU A 138 16.08 -30.54 -17.96
CA LEU A 138 15.79 -29.86 -16.70
C LEU A 138 14.42 -29.14 -16.72
N GLN A 139 14.14 -28.41 -17.80
CA GLN A 139 12.88 -27.67 -17.93
C GLN A 139 11.67 -28.59 -18.21
N HIS A 140 11.86 -29.69 -18.94
CA HIS A 140 10.82 -30.71 -19.12
C HIS A 140 10.50 -31.43 -17.79
N ALA A 141 11.50 -31.76 -16.97
CA ALA A 141 11.28 -32.33 -15.64
C ALA A 141 10.45 -31.38 -14.74
N LEU A 142 10.72 -30.07 -14.77
CA LEU A 142 9.91 -29.07 -14.04
C LEU A 142 8.46 -29.02 -14.53
N TYR A 143 8.21 -29.15 -15.84
CA TYR A 143 6.86 -29.22 -16.39
C TYR A 143 6.10 -30.46 -15.91
N LEU A 144 6.75 -31.63 -15.93
CA LEU A 144 6.16 -32.90 -15.47
C LEU A 144 5.81 -32.83 -13.97
N LEU A 145 6.68 -32.24 -13.14
CA LEU A 145 6.40 -32.01 -11.72
C LEU A 145 5.19 -31.11 -11.47
N HIS A 146 5.00 -30.05 -12.27
CA HIS A 146 3.83 -29.17 -12.14
C HIS A 146 2.51 -29.92 -12.37
N HIS A 147 2.54 -30.97 -13.20
CA HIS A 147 1.39 -31.83 -13.50
C HIS A 147 1.32 -33.09 -12.61
N GLY A 148 2.17 -33.19 -11.58
CA GLY A 148 2.19 -34.30 -10.61
C GLY A 148 2.91 -35.57 -11.06
N LEU A 149 3.56 -35.55 -12.24
CA LEU A 149 4.19 -36.72 -12.87
C LEU A 149 5.64 -36.91 -12.39
N LEU A 150 5.78 -37.27 -11.11
CA LEU A 150 7.08 -37.41 -10.43
C LEU A 150 7.99 -38.47 -11.06
N GLU A 151 7.45 -39.65 -11.38
CA GLU A 151 8.25 -40.76 -11.95
C GLU A 151 8.72 -40.48 -13.38
N ASP A 152 7.91 -39.76 -14.17
CA ASP A 152 8.29 -39.34 -15.52
C ASP A 152 9.39 -38.28 -15.48
N ALA A 153 9.30 -37.33 -14.54
CA ALA A 153 10.37 -36.35 -14.30
C ALA A 153 11.68 -37.04 -13.86
N ASN A 154 11.61 -38.02 -12.95
CA ASN A 154 12.75 -38.79 -12.48
C ASN A 154 13.38 -39.66 -13.60
N ARG A 155 12.54 -40.30 -14.43
CA ARG A 155 13.00 -41.04 -15.62
C ARG A 155 13.68 -40.11 -16.63
N ASN A 156 13.12 -38.93 -16.88
CA ASN A 156 13.72 -37.96 -17.79
C ASN A 156 15.08 -37.45 -17.30
N LEU A 157 15.21 -37.08 -16.02
CA LEU A 157 16.51 -36.65 -15.47
C LEU A 157 17.53 -37.80 -15.43
N SER A 158 17.09 -39.04 -15.21
CA SER A 158 17.97 -40.22 -15.26
C SER A 158 18.54 -40.48 -16.66
N GLN A 159 17.76 -40.25 -17.72
CA GLN A 159 18.25 -40.30 -19.11
C GLN A 159 19.19 -39.13 -19.41
N ALA A 160 18.93 -37.94 -18.88
CA ALA A 160 19.80 -36.79 -19.07
C ALA A 160 21.15 -36.93 -18.37
N GLU A 161 21.20 -37.58 -17.21
CA GLU A 161 22.45 -37.85 -16.49
C GLU A 161 23.43 -38.72 -17.29
N THR A 162 22.93 -39.67 -18.08
CA THR A 162 23.76 -40.57 -18.91
C THR A 162 24.17 -39.94 -20.24
N TRP A 163 23.66 -38.76 -20.61
CA TRP A 163 23.95 -38.11 -21.89
C TRP A 163 25.41 -37.67 -22.02
N ARG A 164 26.09 -38.08 -23.10
CA ARG A 164 27.48 -37.71 -23.41
C ARG A 164 27.57 -37.32 -24.89
N TYR A 165 28.13 -36.16 -25.18
CA TYR A 165 28.37 -35.68 -26.54
C TYR A 165 29.51 -34.66 -26.53
N GLY A 166 30.45 -34.79 -27.47
CA GLY A 166 31.65 -33.96 -27.58
C GLY A 166 32.66 -34.14 -26.44
N GLU A 167 33.72 -33.34 -26.46
CA GLU A 167 34.60 -33.17 -25.31
C GLU A 167 33.86 -32.45 -24.17
N LYS A 168 34.09 -32.87 -22.92
CA LYS A 168 33.37 -32.38 -21.75
C LYS A 168 33.74 -30.93 -21.45
N SER A 169 32.88 -30.00 -21.83
CA SER A 169 33.04 -28.57 -21.49
C SER A 169 32.64 -28.28 -20.03
N SER A 170 33.19 -27.20 -19.47
CA SER A 170 32.88 -26.76 -18.10
C SER A 170 31.41 -26.38 -17.90
N SER A 171 30.75 -25.83 -18.92
CA SER A 171 29.31 -25.52 -18.90
C SER A 171 28.44 -26.78 -18.92
N GLN A 172 28.85 -27.82 -19.66
CA GLN A 172 28.20 -29.13 -19.67
C GLN A 172 28.35 -29.85 -18.32
N GLU A 173 29.49 -29.71 -17.65
CA GLU A 173 29.71 -30.24 -16.30
C GLU A 173 28.77 -29.61 -15.26
N ILE A 174 28.60 -28.28 -15.27
CA ILE A 174 27.64 -27.58 -14.39
C ILE A 174 26.21 -28.07 -14.65
N LEU A 175 25.82 -28.25 -15.92
CA LEU A 175 24.49 -28.77 -16.27
C LEU A 175 24.26 -30.22 -15.84
N ILE A 176 25.30 -31.08 -15.90
CA ILE A 176 25.23 -32.45 -15.36
C ILE A 176 25.06 -32.42 -13.84
N ASN A 177 25.84 -31.61 -13.12
CA ASN A 177 25.73 -31.46 -11.66
C ASN A 177 24.33 -30.96 -11.25
N LEU A 178 23.73 -30.06 -12.03
CA LEU A 178 22.35 -29.60 -11.83
C LEU A 178 21.33 -30.72 -12.08
N VAL A 179 21.45 -31.50 -13.16
CA VAL A 179 20.60 -32.67 -13.43
C VAL A 179 20.66 -33.67 -12.28
N GLN A 180 21.86 -33.96 -11.77
CA GLN A 180 22.06 -34.84 -10.62
C GLN A 180 21.43 -34.28 -9.35
N ALA A 181 21.59 -33.00 -9.05
CA ALA A 181 21.01 -32.38 -7.85
C ALA A 181 19.47 -32.33 -7.90
N TYR A 182 18.87 -31.96 -9.04
CA TYR A 182 17.42 -31.97 -9.19
C TYR A 182 16.86 -33.39 -9.12
N LYS A 183 17.53 -34.38 -9.72
CA LYS A 183 17.19 -35.81 -9.56
C LYS A 183 17.29 -36.24 -8.10
N GLY A 184 18.36 -35.85 -7.40
CA GLY A 184 18.54 -36.06 -5.97
C GLY A 184 17.42 -35.44 -5.13
N LEU A 185 16.92 -34.25 -5.50
CA LEU A 185 15.78 -33.61 -4.84
C LEU A 185 14.46 -34.35 -5.08
N LEU A 186 14.24 -34.95 -6.26
CA LEU A 186 13.09 -35.82 -6.51
C LEU A 186 13.14 -37.08 -5.65
N GLN A 187 14.31 -37.72 -5.60
CA GLN A 187 14.53 -38.89 -4.76
C GLN A 187 14.40 -38.55 -3.27
N TYR A 188 14.87 -37.37 -2.85
CA TYR A 188 14.68 -36.85 -1.49
C TYR A 188 13.21 -36.66 -1.14
N TYR A 189 12.40 -36.14 -2.08
CA TYR A 189 10.96 -36.01 -1.88
C TYR A 189 10.26 -37.38 -1.75
N THR A 190 10.66 -38.38 -2.55
CA THR A 190 10.20 -39.77 -2.41
C THR A 190 10.65 -40.37 -1.06
N TRP A 191 11.88 -40.11 -0.64
CA TRP A 191 12.41 -40.52 0.66
C TRP A 191 11.64 -39.87 1.83
N CYS A 192 11.29 -38.59 1.74
CA CYS A 192 10.47 -37.89 2.74
C CYS A 192 9.10 -38.54 2.92
N LYS A 193 8.47 -38.99 1.82
CA LYS A 193 7.21 -39.76 1.89
C LYS A 193 7.41 -41.06 2.65
N LYS A 194 8.40 -41.87 2.26
CA LYS A 194 8.73 -43.14 2.94
C LYS A 194 9.09 -42.94 4.42
N LYS A 195 9.85 -41.88 4.76
CA LYS A 195 10.18 -41.49 6.15
C LYS A 195 8.93 -41.18 6.97
N THR A 196 7.95 -40.50 6.36
CA THR A 196 6.66 -40.21 7.00
C THR A 196 5.80 -41.47 7.17
N GLU A 197 5.94 -42.46 6.30
CA GLU A 197 5.29 -43.77 6.42
C GLU A 197 5.96 -44.65 7.48
N LEU A 198 7.30 -44.68 7.52
CA LEU A 198 8.09 -45.36 8.56
C LEU A 198 7.74 -44.86 9.97
N SER A 199 7.54 -43.54 10.14
CA SER A 199 7.14 -42.94 11.43
C SER A 199 5.74 -43.33 11.95
N LYS A 200 5.01 -44.19 11.24
CA LYS A 200 3.71 -44.75 11.63
C LYS A 200 3.78 -46.24 11.97
N LEU A 201 4.93 -46.89 11.76
CA LEU A 201 5.17 -48.27 12.16
C LEU A 201 5.70 -48.29 13.60
N ASP A 202 5.44 -49.39 14.31
CA ASP A 202 5.94 -49.60 15.66
C ASP A 202 7.43 -49.99 15.62
N GLU A 203 8.24 -49.51 16.56
CA GLU A 203 9.71 -49.68 16.50
C GLU A 203 10.13 -51.14 16.75
N ASP A 204 9.27 -51.94 17.40
CA ASP A 204 9.48 -53.36 17.70
C ASP A 204 9.10 -54.31 16.53
N ASP A 205 8.58 -53.80 15.40
CA ASP A 205 8.20 -54.62 14.25
C ASP A 205 9.42 -55.03 13.39
N TYR A 206 9.51 -56.30 13.00
CA TYR A 206 10.51 -56.79 12.03
C TYR A 206 10.41 -56.09 10.67
N ALA A 207 9.21 -55.58 10.33
CA ALA A 207 9.04 -54.70 9.18
C ALA A 207 9.78 -53.36 9.33
N TYR A 208 9.84 -52.80 10.55
CA TYR A 208 10.53 -51.52 10.83
C TYR A 208 12.04 -51.63 10.62
N SER A 209 12.69 -52.68 11.13
CA SER A 209 14.15 -52.88 10.95
C SER A 209 14.52 -53.06 9.47
N THR A 210 13.71 -53.82 8.73
CA THR A 210 13.91 -54.08 7.30
C THR A 210 13.65 -52.82 6.46
N ALA A 211 12.59 -52.06 6.78
CA ALA A 211 12.30 -50.80 6.13
C ALA A 211 13.38 -49.73 6.41
N THR A 212 13.90 -49.67 7.63
CA THR A 212 14.98 -48.76 8.02
C THR A 212 16.28 -49.06 7.27
N GLN A 213 16.68 -50.34 7.14
CA GLN A 213 17.86 -50.72 6.34
C GLN A 213 17.71 -50.36 4.86
N ASN A 214 16.54 -50.61 4.26
CA ASN A 214 16.25 -50.20 2.89
C ASN A 214 16.28 -48.67 2.73
N MET A 215 15.71 -47.93 3.69
CA MET A 215 15.75 -46.48 3.72
C MET A 215 17.17 -45.92 3.88
N LEU A 216 18.03 -46.53 4.68
CA LEU A 216 19.45 -46.13 4.78
C LEU A 216 20.18 -46.34 3.44
N SER A 217 19.95 -47.47 2.76
CA SER A 217 20.51 -47.75 1.43
C SER A 217 20.04 -46.74 0.36
N GLU A 218 18.76 -46.35 0.38
CA GLU A 218 18.23 -45.28 -0.47
C GLU A 218 18.80 -43.90 -0.09
N SER A 219 18.95 -43.62 1.21
CA SER A 219 19.53 -42.37 1.72
C SER A 219 20.93 -42.16 1.17
N TRP A 220 21.79 -43.18 1.24
CA TRP A 220 23.14 -43.13 0.68
C TRP A 220 23.13 -42.78 -0.82
N LYS A 221 22.33 -43.49 -1.63
CA LYS A 221 22.24 -43.26 -3.09
C LYS A 221 21.76 -41.85 -3.44
N THR A 222 20.79 -41.32 -2.72
CA THR A 222 20.26 -39.97 -2.96
C THR A 222 21.20 -38.88 -2.45
N SER A 223 21.91 -39.13 -1.35
CA SER A 223 22.86 -38.17 -0.76
C SER A 223 24.03 -37.84 -1.71
N VAL A 224 24.53 -38.85 -2.44
CA VAL A 224 25.60 -38.70 -3.45
C VAL A 224 25.21 -37.72 -4.55
N ASN A 225 23.96 -37.79 -5.04
CA ASN A 225 23.44 -36.94 -6.11
C ASN A 225 23.33 -35.47 -5.71
N ILE A 226 23.06 -35.18 -4.43
CA ILE A 226 22.97 -33.80 -3.91
C ILE A 226 24.35 -33.25 -3.54
N CYS A 227 25.24 -34.10 -3.01
CA CYS A 227 26.61 -33.73 -2.58
C CYS A 227 27.45 -33.11 -3.72
N ALA A 228 27.28 -33.58 -4.96
CA ALA A 228 28.05 -33.09 -6.11
C ALA A 228 27.86 -31.59 -6.39
N LEU A 229 26.63 -31.07 -6.28
CA LEU A 229 26.34 -29.65 -6.54
C LEU A 229 26.77 -28.74 -5.40
N ILE A 230 26.67 -29.18 -4.14
CA ILE A 230 27.07 -28.39 -2.97
C ILE A 230 28.57 -28.03 -3.00
N LYS A 231 29.40 -28.81 -3.72
CA LYS A 231 30.82 -28.51 -3.98
C LYS A 231 31.05 -27.36 -4.97
N THR A 232 30.00 -26.90 -5.66
CA THR A 232 30.04 -25.78 -6.61
C THR A 232 29.60 -24.49 -5.91
N PRO A 233 30.41 -23.41 -5.92
CA PRO A 233 30.02 -22.09 -5.41
C PRO A 233 28.63 -21.63 -5.86
N GLY A 234 27.78 -21.24 -4.91
CA GLY A 234 26.43 -20.74 -5.18
C GLY A 234 25.54 -20.74 -3.94
N VAL A 235 24.33 -20.17 -4.07
CA VAL A 235 23.32 -20.17 -3.01
C VAL A 235 22.36 -21.34 -3.24
N TRP A 236 22.56 -22.41 -2.48
CA TRP A 236 21.93 -23.73 -2.66
C TRP A 236 21.05 -24.16 -1.47
N ASP A 237 20.39 -23.19 -0.80
CA ASP A 237 19.60 -23.40 0.44
C ASP A 237 18.72 -24.68 0.45
N PRO A 238 17.93 -25.01 -0.61
CA PRO A 238 17.10 -26.21 -0.60
C PRO A 238 17.92 -27.52 -0.61
N PHE A 239 19.03 -27.53 -1.36
CA PHE A 239 19.89 -28.71 -1.51
C PHE A 239 20.72 -28.95 -0.25
N VAL A 240 21.32 -27.88 0.30
CA VAL A 240 22.09 -27.94 1.56
C VAL A 240 21.22 -28.46 2.70
N LYS A 241 19.99 -27.93 2.86
CA LYS A 241 19.07 -28.39 3.90
C LYS A 241 18.62 -29.84 3.73
N SER A 242 18.30 -30.25 2.49
CA SER A 242 17.89 -31.63 2.20
C SER A 242 19.02 -32.62 2.48
N TYR A 243 20.26 -32.28 2.09
CA TYR A 243 21.44 -33.10 2.34
C TYR A 243 21.74 -33.23 3.85
N VAL A 244 21.67 -32.11 4.59
CA VAL A 244 21.84 -32.10 6.05
C VAL A 244 20.78 -32.96 6.75
N GLU A 245 19.50 -32.87 6.38
CA GLU A 245 18.45 -33.70 7.00
C GLU A 245 18.65 -35.21 6.74
N MET A 246 19.24 -35.57 5.59
CA MET A 246 19.61 -36.96 5.29
C MET A 246 20.82 -37.43 6.09
N LEU A 247 21.85 -36.59 6.26
CA LEU A 247 23.02 -36.89 7.09
C LEU A 247 22.61 -37.05 8.57
N GLU A 248 21.77 -36.15 9.08
CA GLU A 248 21.18 -36.24 10.43
C GLU A 248 20.41 -37.58 10.62
N PHE A 249 19.69 -38.06 9.59
CA PHE A 249 19.00 -39.36 9.62
C PHE A 249 19.95 -40.57 9.54
N CYS A 250 21.05 -40.46 8.80
CA CYS A 250 22.08 -41.51 8.73
C CYS A 250 23.00 -41.54 9.97
N GLY A 251 22.84 -40.60 10.90
CA GLY A 251 23.67 -40.47 12.10
C GLY A 251 24.99 -39.70 11.91
N ASP A 252 25.23 -39.12 10.73
CA ASP A 252 26.46 -38.39 10.39
C ASP A 252 26.34 -36.90 10.74
N GLN A 253 26.40 -36.63 12.05
CA GLN A 253 26.32 -35.27 12.59
C GLN A 253 27.56 -34.42 12.28
N ASP A 254 28.74 -35.05 12.17
CA ASP A 254 30.00 -34.37 11.93
C ASP A 254 30.08 -33.80 10.50
N GLU A 255 29.71 -34.57 9.47
CA GLU A 255 29.64 -34.07 8.10
C GLU A 255 28.50 -33.04 7.95
N ALA A 256 27.35 -33.23 8.62
CA ALA A 256 26.26 -32.26 8.63
C ALA A 256 26.71 -30.89 9.20
N GLN A 257 27.42 -30.89 10.33
CA GLN A 257 27.97 -29.66 10.92
C GLN A 257 29.00 -29.00 9.99
N LYS A 258 29.89 -29.79 9.39
CA LYS A 258 30.95 -29.35 8.47
C LYS A 258 30.37 -28.70 7.22
N ILE A 259 29.34 -29.30 6.61
CA ILE A 259 28.64 -28.72 5.44
C ILE A 259 28.01 -27.38 5.80
N LEU A 260 27.30 -27.28 6.92
CA LEU A 260 26.69 -26.01 7.38
C LEU A 260 27.74 -24.95 7.74
N THR A 261 28.89 -25.38 8.28
CA THR A 261 29.99 -24.47 8.63
C THR A 261 30.65 -23.92 7.36
N ASN A 262 30.97 -24.77 6.39
CA ASN A 262 31.53 -24.35 5.12
C ASN A 262 30.55 -23.44 4.36
N TYR A 263 29.27 -23.80 4.30
CA TYR A 263 28.25 -22.98 3.63
C TYR A 263 28.02 -21.61 4.29
N ALA A 264 28.41 -21.45 5.57
CA ALA A 264 28.34 -20.19 6.30
C ALA A 264 29.66 -19.39 6.29
N TYR A 265 30.82 -20.01 6.06
CA TYR A 265 32.13 -19.39 6.31
C TYR A 265 33.21 -19.61 5.24
N ASP A 266 33.04 -20.53 4.27
CA ASP A 266 34.00 -20.71 3.19
C ASP A 266 33.85 -19.58 2.16
N GLU A 267 34.88 -18.75 2.04
CA GLU A 267 34.95 -17.57 1.16
C GLU A 267 34.72 -17.89 -0.33
N LYS A 268 34.79 -19.17 -0.73
CA LYS A 268 34.44 -19.61 -2.08
C LYS A 268 32.94 -19.49 -2.37
N PHE A 269 32.07 -19.44 -1.36
CA PHE A 269 30.63 -19.28 -1.55
C PHE A 269 30.21 -17.80 -1.51
N PRO A 270 29.20 -17.39 -2.30
CA PRO A 270 28.60 -16.07 -2.16
C PRO A 270 28.01 -15.87 -0.75
N SER A 271 28.14 -14.65 -0.21
CA SER A 271 27.60 -14.31 1.11
C SER A 271 26.10 -14.60 1.22
N ASN A 272 25.71 -15.38 2.22
CA ASN A 272 24.34 -15.84 2.43
C ASN A 272 23.93 -15.77 3.92
N PRO A 273 23.14 -14.76 4.34
CA PRO A 273 22.66 -14.63 5.72
C PRO A 273 21.89 -15.87 6.24
N ASN A 274 21.23 -16.63 5.37
CA ASN A 274 20.47 -17.81 5.77
C ASN A 274 21.38 -18.96 6.23
N ALA A 275 22.59 -19.09 5.69
CA ALA A 275 23.52 -20.15 6.04
C ALA A 275 23.89 -20.13 7.53
N HIS A 276 24.14 -18.94 8.09
CA HIS A 276 24.35 -18.75 9.53
C HIS A 276 23.12 -19.13 10.36
N ILE A 277 21.91 -18.87 9.86
CA ILE A 277 20.66 -19.26 10.54
C ILE A 277 20.50 -20.79 10.54
N TYR A 278 20.89 -21.49 9.47
CA TYR A 278 20.87 -22.94 9.41
C TYR A 278 21.88 -23.56 10.38
N LEU A 279 23.12 -23.06 10.38
CA LEU A 279 24.16 -23.47 11.32
C LEU A 279 23.77 -23.20 12.79
N TYR A 280 23.21 -22.03 13.09
CA TYR A 280 22.71 -21.71 14.43
C TYR A 280 21.62 -22.67 14.89
N ASN A 281 20.65 -23.00 14.02
CA ASN A 281 19.56 -23.91 14.36
C ASN A 281 20.04 -25.35 14.55
N PHE A 282 21.03 -25.80 13.76
CA PHE A 282 21.69 -27.10 13.94
C PHE A 282 22.43 -27.17 15.29
N LEU A 283 23.35 -26.23 15.54
CA LEU A 283 24.10 -26.16 16.80
C LEU A 283 23.20 -26.02 18.04
N LYS A 284 22.01 -25.42 17.88
CA LYS A 284 21.01 -25.33 18.95
C LYS A 284 20.33 -26.69 19.24
N ARG A 285 20.12 -27.54 18.23
CA ARG A 285 19.64 -28.93 18.43
C ARG A 285 20.70 -29.75 19.16
N GLU A 286 21.96 -29.62 18.74
CA GLU A 286 23.14 -30.23 19.37
C GLU A 286 23.55 -29.62 20.72
N LYS A 287 22.68 -28.78 21.32
CA LYS A 287 22.85 -28.18 22.65
C LYS A 287 24.20 -27.44 22.83
N ALA A 288 24.73 -26.87 21.75
CA ALA A 288 26.02 -26.20 21.76
C ALA A 288 26.08 -25.04 22.78
N PRO A 289 27.25 -24.75 23.39
CA PRO A 289 27.39 -23.69 24.37
C PRO A 289 26.93 -22.32 23.85
N ARG A 290 26.29 -21.53 24.72
CA ARG A 290 25.76 -20.19 24.41
C ARG A 290 26.78 -19.27 23.72
N ALA A 291 28.07 -19.39 24.06
CA ALA A 291 29.14 -18.63 23.41
C ALA A 291 29.30 -18.96 21.90
N LYS A 292 29.26 -20.26 21.52
CA LYS A 292 29.29 -20.67 20.11
C LYS A 292 28.04 -20.18 19.37
N LEU A 293 26.86 -20.34 19.97
CA LEU A 293 25.58 -19.87 19.41
C LEU A 293 25.57 -18.35 19.19
N LEU A 294 26.11 -17.57 20.12
CA LEU A 294 26.25 -16.12 19.96
C LEU A 294 27.27 -15.74 18.88
N ASN A 295 28.36 -16.49 18.73
CA ASN A 295 29.37 -16.20 17.70
C ASN A 295 28.82 -16.43 16.28
N VAL A 296 27.97 -17.43 16.06
CA VAL A 296 27.30 -17.62 14.75
C VAL A 296 26.37 -16.46 14.41
N LEU A 297 25.74 -15.84 15.40
CA LEU A 297 24.88 -14.65 15.25
C LEU A 297 25.65 -13.31 15.24
N LYS A 298 26.98 -13.33 15.42
CA LYS A 298 27.84 -12.13 15.47
C LYS A 298 28.56 -11.83 14.16
N MET A 299 28.44 -12.69 13.14
CA MET A 299 28.86 -12.30 11.80
C MET A 299 28.19 -11.00 11.43
N GLY A 300 29.00 -10.10 10.84
CA GLY A 300 28.83 -8.66 10.95
C GLY A 300 27.38 -8.24 10.91
N LEU A 301 26.98 -7.39 11.86
CA LEU A 301 25.80 -6.55 11.71
C LEU A 301 25.74 -6.15 10.24
N LEU A 302 24.73 -6.68 9.53
CA LEU A 302 24.10 -5.94 8.46
C LEU A 302 23.60 -4.69 9.17
N GLN A 303 24.50 -3.71 9.29
CA GLN A 303 24.15 -2.34 9.56
C GLN A 303 23.19 -2.06 8.42
N GLY A 304 21.89 -2.11 8.73
CA GLY A 304 20.88 -1.71 7.78
C GLY A 304 21.33 -0.34 7.34
N HIS A 305 21.66 -0.21 6.05
CA HIS A 305 22.27 1.00 5.52
C HIS A 305 21.49 2.18 6.08
N PRO A 306 22.11 3.24 6.61
CA PRO A 306 21.40 4.38 7.18
C PRO A 306 20.38 4.90 6.16
N GLN A 307 19.15 4.47 6.37
CA GLN A 307 18.05 4.68 5.47
C GLN A 307 17.24 5.79 6.10
N CYS A 308 17.51 7.04 5.71
CA CYS A 308 16.50 8.09 5.82
C CYS A 308 15.32 7.90 4.83
N LEU A 309 15.13 6.67 4.30
CA LEU A 309 13.81 6.15 3.87
C LEU A 309 12.82 6.15 5.01
N ASP A 310 13.32 6.33 6.22
CA ASP A 310 12.54 6.36 7.41
C ASP A 310 11.55 7.55 7.39
N TYR A 311 11.83 8.65 6.65
CA TYR A 311 11.12 9.95 6.73
C TYR A 311 10.54 10.28 8.12
N GLY A 312 11.21 9.87 9.19
CA GLY A 312 10.70 9.95 10.55
C GLY A 312 11.22 11.21 11.21
N PRO A 313 10.39 12.00 11.91
CA PRO A 313 10.96 12.96 12.82
C PRO A 313 11.72 12.24 13.96
N PRO A 314 12.72 12.93 14.54
CA PRO A 314 12.88 14.37 14.37
C PRO A 314 13.98 14.78 13.39
N PHE A 315 13.56 15.58 12.40
CA PHE A 315 14.34 16.65 11.80
C PHE A 315 14.60 17.72 12.88
N ARG A 316 15.43 17.32 13.85
CA ARG A 316 15.93 17.99 15.06
C ARG A 316 16.01 17.00 16.23
N PRO A 317 17.08 16.17 16.32
CA PRO A 317 17.26 15.23 17.42
C PRO A 317 16.89 15.81 18.80
N PRO A 318 16.33 14.98 19.72
CA PRO A 318 15.82 15.46 21.00
C PRO A 318 16.92 16.00 21.93
N LEU A 319 18.18 15.78 21.56
CA LEU A 319 19.41 16.24 22.18
C LEU A 319 20.35 16.74 21.06
N HIS A 320 21.31 17.58 21.41
CA HIS A 320 22.27 18.20 20.48
C HIS A 320 23.29 17.16 19.95
N LEU A 321 23.48 17.10 18.63
CA LEU A 321 24.52 16.27 18.01
C LEU A 321 25.88 16.94 18.16
N GLU A 322 26.86 16.22 18.70
CA GLU A 322 28.20 16.74 18.96
C GLU A 322 29.10 16.63 17.72
N PHE A 323 28.90 15.61 16.89
CA PHE A 323 29.78 15.35 15.76
C PHE A 323 29.17 15.83 14.43
N CYS A 324 28.04 15.28 14.00
CA CYS A 324 27.35 15.65 12.76
C CYS A 324 26.39 16.85 12.96
N SER A 325 26.88 17.92 13.58
CA SER A 325 26.13 19.10 14.00
C SER A 325 25.30 19.79 12.90
N ASP A 326 25.74 19.75 11.64
CA ASP A 326 25.00 20.34 10.52
C ASP A 326 23.61 19.70 10.32
N TYR A 327 23.47 18.46 10.78
CA TYR A 327 22.24 17.68 10.73
C TYR A 327 21.37 17.84 11.99
N GLU A 328 21.78 18.63 12.99
CA GLU A 328 21.03 18.87 14.23
C GLU A 328 19.67 19.56 14.00
N SER A 329 19.43 20.18 12.84
CA SER A 329 18.15 20.84 12.54
C SER A 329 17.28 20.13 11.51
N PHE A 330 17.78 19.14 10.78
CA PHE A 330 17.03 18.48 9.71
C PHE A 330 17.44 17.02 9.37
N GLY A 331 18.41 16.42 10.07
CA GLY A 331 18.83 15.04 9.82
C GLY A 331 18.05 13.97 10.59
N CYS A 332 18.43 12.71 10.42
CA CYS A 332 17.80 11.54 11.05
C CYS A 332 18.63 10.91 12.18
N CYS A 333 19.85 11.39 12.44
CA CYS A 333 20.71 10.83 13.49
C CYS A 333 20.19 11.14 14.90
N ASP A 334 20.24 10.15 15.77
CA ASP A 334 20.21 10.34 17.23
C ASP A 334 21.64 10.36 17.79
N GLN A 335 21.79 10.69 19.08
CA GLN A 335 23.10 10.67 19.76
C GLN A 335 23.82 9.32 19.63
N GLY A 336 23.07 8.21 19.60
CA GLY A 336 23.64 6.89 19.49
C GLY A 336 24.29 6.63 18.13
N LYS A 337 23.69 7.13 17.04
CA LYS A 337 24.26 7.07 15.69
C LYS A 337 25.37 8.10 15.51
N ASP A 338 25.21 9.31 16.01
CA ASP A 338 26.22 10.38 16.00
C ASP A 338 27.53 9.92 16.68
N ASN A 339 27.44 9.36 17.89
CA ASN A 339 28.59 8.81 18.61
C ASN A 339 29.24 7.62 17.89
N ARG A 340 28.48 6.80 17.15
CA ARG A 340 29.05 5.71 16.33
C ARG A 340 29.79 6.24 15.10
N ILE A 341 29.26 7.29 14.46
CA ILE A 341 29.91 7.96 13.34
C ILE A 341 31.21 8.63 13.82
N ALA A 342 31.17 9.32 14.97
CA ALA A 342 32.34 9.92 15.60
C ALA A 342 33.43 8.87 15.92
N ALA A 343 33.05 7.71 16.47
CA ALA A 343 33.99 6.62 16.75
C ALA A 343 34.65 6.09 15.46
N TRP A 344 33.85 5.81 14.41
CA TRP A 344 34.37 5.33 13.12
C TRP A 344 35.27 6.37 12.43
N TYR A 345 34.94 7.66 12.54
CA TYR A 345 35.80 8.75 12.10
C TYR A 345 37.18 8.69 12.77
N TRP A 346 37.23 8.62 14.10
CA TRP A 346 38.51 8.57 14.82
C TRP A 346 39.30 7.29 14.51
N ASP A 347 38.64 6.15 14.35
CA ASP A 347 39.29 4.90 13.93
C ASP A 347 39.97 5.03 12.54
N ILE A 348 39.34 5.72 11.58
CA ILE A 348 39.95 6.03 10.28
C ILE A 348 41.10 7.04 10.45
N MET A 349 40.88 8.12 11.21
CA MET A 349 41.86 9.19 11.35
C MET A 349 43.15 8.74 12.03
N ASN A 350 43.11 7.71 12.89
CA ASN A 350 44.31 7.10 13.49
C ASN A 350 45.35 6.58 12.47
N TYR A 351 44.98 6.40 11.19
CA TYR A 351 45.89 6.01 10.11
C TYR A 351 46.55 7.19 9.39
N PHE A 352 46.23 8.44 9.75
CA PHE A 352 46.73 9.66 9.11
C PHE A 352 47.69 10.45 10.01
N ASP A 353 48.63 11.16 9.40
CA ASP A 353 49.47 12.13 10.09
C ASP A 353 48.76 13.49 10.22
N LEU A 354 49.38 14.45 10.91
CA LEU A 354 48.83 15.80 11.10
C LEU A 354 48.42 16.48 9.77
N ARG A 355 49.15 16.22 8.67
CA ARG A 355 48.84 16.77 7.35
C ARG A 355 47.64 16.08 6.72
N GLY A 356 47.54 14.75 6.85
CA GLY A 356 46.35 13.98 6.46
C GLY A 356 45.11 14.39 7.25
N HIS A 357 45.25 14.73 8.53
CA HIS A 357 44.17 15.31 9.34
C HIS A 357 43.66 16.65 8.76
N GLU A 358 44.56 17.58 8.42
CA GLU A 358 44.19 18.87 7.83
C GLU A 358 43.56 18.74 6.44
N LEU A 359 44.10 17.86 5.59
CA LEU A 359 43.61 17.67 4.22
C LEU A 359 42.32 16.85 4.12
N CYS A 360 42.14 15.84 4.98
CA CYS A 360 41.09 14.83 4.83
C CYS A 360 40.08 14.73 5.96
N GLY A 361 40.37 15.28 7.15
CA GLY A 361 39.43 15.23 8.28
C GLY A 361 38.06 15.83 7.93
N GLY A 362 38.02 16.92 7.16
CA GLY A 362 36.77 17.51 6.65
C GLY A 362 35.99 16.56 5.74
N TYR A 363 36.62 16.07 4.67
CA TYR A 363 35.98 15.18 3.69
C TYR A 363 35.48 13.86 4.30
N ILE A 364 36.29 13.23 5.17
CA ILE A 364 35.93 11.98 5.83
C ILE A 364 34.74 12.24 6.77
N LYS A 365 34.76 13.33 7.55
CA LYS A 365 33.61 13.73 8.38
C LYS A 365 32.35 13.96 7.53
N ASP A 366 32.44 14.73 6.45
CA ASP A 366 31.32 15.04 5.56
C ASP A 366 30.69 13.75 5.00
N ILE A 367 31.51 12.84 4.47
CA ILE A 367 31.06 11.56 3.89
C ILE A 367 30.36 10.71 4.94
N LEU A 368 30.96 10.53 6.11
CA LEU A 368 30.38 9.73 7.19
C LEU A 368 29.10 10.38 7.77
N CYS A 369 29.03 11.71 7.83
CA CYS A 369 27.81 12.40 8.26
C CYS A 369 26.68 12.36 7.21
N GLN A 370 26.91 11.90 5.97
CA GLN A 370 25.81 11.64 5.02
C GLN A 370 24.86 10.54 5.49
N GLU A 371 25.30 9.68 6.41
CA GLU A 371 24.41 8.75 7.12
C GLU A 371 23.32 9.46 7.94
N CYS A 372 23.53 10.73 8.32
CA CYS A 372 22.55 11.57 9.01
C CYS A 372 21.66 12.40 8.08
N SER A 373 21.96 12.44 6.78
CA SER A 373 21.26 13.27 5.80
C SER A 373 19.82 12.82 5.60
N PRO A 374 18.81 13.71 5.59
CA PRO A 374 17.41 13.34 5.34
C PRO A 374 17.21 12.65 3.97
N TYR A 375 18.18 12.75 3.06
CA TYR A 375 18.19 12.11 1.75
C TYR A 375 19.17 10.92 1.67
N ALA A 376 19.64 10.37 2.80
CA ALA A 376 20.55 9.21 2.83
C ALA A 376 19.98 8.00 2.04
N ALA A 377 18.66 7.86 2.00
CA ALA A 377 17.96 6.96 1.09
C ALA A 377 18.46 7.04 -0.37
N HIS A 378 18.41 8.25 -0.93
CA HIS A 378 18.71 8.54 -2.32
C HIS A 378 20.22 8.61 -2.54
N LEU A 379 20.96 9.19 -1.60
CA LEU A 379 22.43 9.26 -1.64
C LEU A 379 23.09 7.88 -1.75
N TYR A 380 22.46 6.82 -1.23
CA TYR A 380 23.04 5.46 -1.22
C TYR A 380 22.25 4.44 -2.06
N ASP A 381 21.38 4.90 -2.97
CA ASP A 381 20.51 4.06 -3.85
C ASP A 381 19.62 3.04 -3.08
N ALA A 382 19.26 3.36 -1.84
CA ALA A 382 18.53 2.45 -0.94
C ALA A 382 17.01 2.37 -1.20
N GLU A 383 16.46 3.19 -2.10
CA GLU A 383 15.02 3.39 -2.30
C GLU A 383 14.26 2.19 -2.89
N ASN A 384 14.94 1.29 -3.59
CA ASN A 384 14.34 0.17 -4.28
C ASN A 384 15.07 -1.14 -3.93
N PRO A 385 14.38 -2.20 -3.45
CA PRO A 385 15.02 -3.48 -3.14
C PRO A 385 15.63 -4.22 -4.35
N HIS A 386 15.43 -3.72 -5.57
CA HIS A 386 16.04 -4.25 -6.80
C HIS A 386 17.30 -3.46 -7.23
N THR A 387 17.61 -2.33 -6.60
CA THR A 387 18.82 -1.56 -6.87
C THR A 387 19.92 -1.99 -5.90
N PRO A 388 21.16 -2.28 -6.35
CA PRO A 388 22.28 -2.52 -5.45
C PRO A 388 22.58 -1.28 -4.60
N LEU A 389 22.67 -1.47 -3.28
CA LEU A 389 23.06 -0.43 -2.32
C LEU A 389 24.48 0.06 -2.60
N ARG A 390 24.71 1.37 -2.47
CA ARG A 390 26.07 1.94 -2.47
C ARG A 390 26.72 1.79 -1.10
N ASN A 391 28.04 1.68 -1.07
CA ASN A 391 28.85 1.76 0.16
C ASN A 391 29.30 3.20 0.48
N LEU A 392 29.24 4.12 -0.49
CA LEU A 392 29.58 5.54 -0.33
C LEU A 392 28.44 6.41 -0.88
N PRO A 393 28.23 7.61 -0.34
CA PRO A 393 27.14 8.49 -0.76
C PRO A 393 27.38 9.03 -2.18
N GLY A 394 26.28 9.40 -2.84
CA GLY A 394 26.29 10.06 -4.13
C GLY A 394 26.92 11.45 -4.05
N LEU A 395 28.10 11.61 -4.66
CA LEU A 395 28.87 12.86 -4.63
C LEU A 395 28.69 13.63 -5.94
N CYS A 396 28.54 14.96 -5.85
CA CYS A 396 28.58 15.82 -7.02
C CYS A 396 29.99 15.82 -7.62
N SER A 397 30.10 15.81 -8.95
CA SER A 397 31.36 15.65 -9.69
C SER A 397 32.53 16.51 -9.16
N ASP A 398 32.29 17.80 -8.89
CA ASP A 398 33.33 18.73 -8.45
C ASP A 398 33.83 18.40 -7.03
N TYR A 399 32.90 18.08 -6.12
CA TYR A 399 33.23 17.69 -4.74
C TYR A 399 33.92 16.32 -4.72
N CYS A 400 33.44 15.36 -5.53
CA CYS A 400 34.07 14.06 -5.66
C CYS A 400 35.51 14.16 -6.17
N SER A 401 35.75 15.01 -7.19
CA SER A 401 37.09 15.22 -7.75
C SER A 401 38.05 15.81 -6.71
N ALA A 402 37.56 16.74 -5.87
CA ALA A 402 38.34 17.33 -4.77
C ALA A 402 38.54 16.35 -3.59
N PHE A 403 37.56 15.49 -3.30
CA PHE A 403 37.71 14.42 -2.31
C PHE A 403 38.76 13.41 -2.77
N HIS A 404 38.68 12.93 -4.01
CA HIS A 404 39.63 11.97 -4.55
C HIS A 404 41.05 12.53 -4.60
N SER A 405 41.25 13.74 -5.12
CA SER A 405 42.59 14.34 -5.24
C SER A 405 43.30 14.52 -3.89
N ASN A 406 42.56 14.94 -2.85
CA ASN A 406 43.13 15.14 -1.52
C ASN A 406 43.22 13.84 -0.70
N CYS A 407 42.27 12.90 -0.88
CA CYS A 407 41.98 11.84 0.10
C CYS A 407 41.79 10.44 -0.48
N HIS A 408 42.28 10.17 -1.69
CA HIS A 408 42.15 8.84 -2.31
C HIS A 408 42.59 7.69 -1.37
N SER A 409 43.69 7.86 -0.61
CA SER A 409 44.18 6.85 0.35
C SER A 409 43.14 6.43 1.40
N ALA A 410 42.24 7.32 1.81
CA ALA A 410 41.16 7.04 2.76
C ALA A 410 40.06 6.13 2.21
N ILE A 411 39.90 6.05 0.88
CA ILE A 411 38.82 5.28 0.24
C ILE A 411 38.90 3.79 0.61
N SER A 412 40.11 3.26 0.72
CA SER A 412 40.36 1.87 1.15
C SER A 412 39.88 1.54 2.58
N LEU A 413 39.75 2.56 3.44
CA LEU A 413 39.25 2.46 4.83
C LEU A 413 37.75 2.78 4.94
N LEU A 414 37.20 3.52 3.97
CA LEU A 414 35.80 3.93 3.93
C LEU A 414 34.87 2.90 3.26
N THR A 415 35.38 2.07 2.34
CA THR A 415 34.55 1.08 1.63
C THR A 415 35.25 -0.25 1.38
N ASN A 416 34.49 -1.34 1.52
CA ASN A 416 34.90 -2.69 1.12
C ASN A 416 34.47 -3.04 -0.32
N ASP A 417 33.87 -2.10 -1.06
CA ASP A 417 33.50 -2.34 -2.46
C ASP A 417 34.74 -2.50 -3.35
N ARG A 418 34.79 -3.61 -4.08
CA ARG A 418 35.94 -3.95 -4.91
C ARG A 418 36.09 -3.02 -6.13
N GLY A 419 35.00 -2.55 -6.73
CA GLY A 419 35.04 -1.64 -7.88
C GLY A 419 35.52 -0.23 -7.49
N LEU A 420 35.04 0.30 -6.37
CA LEU A 420 35.52 1.56 -5.80
C LEU A 420 36.99 1.46 -5.36
N ARG A 421 37.40 0.34 -4.76
CA ARG A 421 38.81 0.09 -4.40
C ARG A 421 39.72 -0.10 -5.62
N GLU A 422 39.28 -0.74 -6.69
CA GLU A 422 40.13 -0.92 -7.89
C GLU A 422 40.19 0.32 -8.79
N SER A 423 39.21 1.23 -8.70
CA SER A 423 39.16 2.48 -9.47
C SER A 423 39.93 3.64 -8.80
N HIS A 424 39.95 3.72 -7.47
CA HIS A 424 40.54 4.86 -6.77
C HIS A 424 42.05 5.07 -7.00
N GLU A 425 42.80 4.00 -7.30
CA GLU A 425 44.24 4.06 -7.60
C GLU A 425 44.57 4.44 -9.04
N LYS A 426 43.57 4.43 -9.96
CA LYS A 426 43.80 4.43 -11.41
C LYS A 426 43.21 5.62 -12.15
N ASP A 427 41.98 6.03 -11.82
CA ASP A 427 41.31 7.13 -12.52
C ASP A 427 40.25 7.81 -11.64
N SER A 428 40.48 9.10 -11.34
CA SER A 428 39.55 9.95 -10.60
C SER A 428 38.21 10.13 -11.33
N ALA A 429 38.22 10.18 -12.67
CA ALA A 429 37.01 10.36 -13.47
C ALA A 429 36.13 9.09 -13.43
N HIS A 430 36.74 7.90 -13.54
CA HIS A 430 36.02 6.64 -13.37
C HIS A 430 35.48 6.46 -11.95
N PHE A 431 36.29 6.75 -10.92
CA PHE A 431 35.84 6.71 -9.51
C PHE A 431 34.63 7.64 -9.29
N CYS A 432 34.69 8.89 -9.75
CA CYS A 432 33.58 9.83 -9.61
C CYS A 432 32.38 9.52 -10.51
N HIS A 433 32.57 8.80 -11.62
CA HIS A 433 31.44 8.26 -12.39
C HIS A 433 30.65 7.22 -11.60
N LEU A 434 31.33 6.34 -10.85
CA LEU A 434 30.69 5.34 -9.97
C LEU A 434 29.94 5.99 -8.80
N LEU A 435 30.43 7.13 -8.28
CA LEU A 435 29.77 7.88 -7.20
C LEU A 435 28.78 8.94 -7.66
N ASN A 436 28.64 9.19 -8.97
CA ASN A 436 27.69 10.20 -9.46
C ASN A 436 26.22 9.73 -9.30
N LEU A 437 25.31 10.68 -9.11
CA LEU A 437 23.86 10.45 -9.18
C LEU A 437 23.30 11.05 -10.49
N PRO A 438 22.28 10.43 -11.12
CA PRO A 438 21.63 11.00 -12.30
C PRO A 438 20.94 12.34 -12.01
N ASP A 439 20.37 12.50 -10.82
CA ASP A 439 19.79 13.75 -10.35
C ASP A 439 20.85 14.60 -9.61
N LYS A 440 21.09 15.81 -10.12
CA LYS A 440 22.09 16.75 -9.60
C LYS A 440 21.60 17.53 -8.38
N ASP A 441 20.31 17.51 -8.10
CA ASP A 441 19.72 18.17 -6.94
C ASP A 441 19.94 17.34 -5.65
N TYR A 442 20.15 16.03 -5.78
CA TYR A 442 20.31 15.09 -4.66
C TYR A 442 21.75 14.62 -4.40
N CYS A 443 22.75 15.07 -5.17
CA CYS A 443 24.15 14.77 -4.88
C CYS A 443 24.71 15.66 -3.76
N PHE A 444 25.66 15.14 -2.97
CA PHE A 444 26.35 15.93 -1.94
C PHE A 444 27.48 16.79 -2.54
N PRO A 445 27.62 18.09 -2.19
CA PRO A 445 26.89 18.84 -1.15
C PRO A 445 25.67 19.63 -1.65
N ASN A 446 25.33 19.58 -2.94
CA ASN A 446 24.20 20.35 -3.50
C ASN A 446 22.88 20.07 -2.78
N VAL A 447 22.64 18.83 -2.38
CA VAL A 447 21.44 18.40 -1.65
C VAL A 447 21.21 19.17 -0.34
N LEU A 448 22.27 19.64 0.34
CA LEU A 448 22.15 20.48 1.54
C LEU A 448 21.87 21.95 1.23
N ARG A 449 22.16 22.39 0.00
CA ARG A 449 22.04 23.79 -0.46
C ARG A 449 20.80 24.01 -1.33
N ASN A 450 20.03 22.95 -1.61
CA ASN A 450 18.83 23.03 -2.41
C ASN A 450 17.65 23.56 -1.56
N ASP A 451 17.37 24.87 -1.68
CA ASP A 451 16.25 25.54 -1.02
C ASP A 451 14.88 24.93 -1.35
N HIS A 452 14.71 24.28 -2.51
CA HIS A 452 13.44 23.64 -2.86
C HIS A 452 13.25 22.33 -2.10
N LEU A 453 14.30 21.54 -1.92
CA LEU A 453 14.24 20.28 -1.19
C LEU A 453 14.14 20.49 0.34
N ASN A 454 14.92 21.43 0.89
CA ASN A 454 15.07 21.59 2.34
C ASN A 454 14.03 22.52 3.00
N ARG A 455 13.23 23.25 2.20
CA ARG A 455 12.22 24.17 2.73
C ARG A 455 10.97 23.42 3.18
N ASN A 456 10.48 23.75 4.38
CA ASN A 456 9.30 23.18 5.03
C ASN A 456 9.42 21.71 5.49
N LEU A 457 10.64 21.19 5.63
CA LEU A 457 10.88 19.87 6.23
C LEU A 457 10.18 19.74 7.60
N GLY A 458 9.24 18.80 7.73
CA GLY A 458 8.41 18.61 8.93
C GLY A 458 7.03 19.29 8.90
N VAL A 459 6.62 19.85 7.75
CA VAL A 459 5.27 20.40 7.51
C VAL A 459 4.68 19.73 6.26
N VAL A 460 3.36 19.54 6.24
CA VAL A 460 2.63 19.03 5.07
C VAL A 460 2.81 19.99 3.90
N ALA A 461 3.01 19.46 2.69
CA ALA A 461 3.08 20.27 1.47
C ALA A 461 1.80 21.11 1.26
N GLU A 462 1.99 22.36 0.83
CA GLU A 462 0.90 23.28 0.49
C GLU A 462 0.91 23.60 -1.01
N ASP A 463 -0.28 23.75 -1.60
CA ASP A 463 -0.40 24.30 -2.95
C ASP A 463 -0.24 25.83 -2.97
N HIS A 464 -0.29 26.41 -4.17
CA HIS A 464 -0.17 27.86 -4.40
C HIS A 464 -1.31 28.70 -3.76
N GLN A 465 -2.36 28.06 -3.21
CA GLN A 465 -3.47 28.69 -2.50
C GLN A 465 -3.40 28.48 -0.98
N GLY A 466 -2.38 27.74 -0.49
CA GLY A 466 -2.20 27.40 0.93
C GLY A 466 -3.04 26.21 1.39
N CYS A 467 -3.50 25.37 0.45
CA CYS A 467 -4.25 24.15 0.72
C CYS A 467 -3.30 22.97 1.02
N LEU A 468 -3.56 22.22 2.09
CA LEU A 468 -2.73 21.08 2.48
C LEU A 468 -2.93 19.92 1.48
N GLN A 469 -1.87 19.48 0.80
CA GLN A 469 -1.94 18.43 -0.21
C GLN A 469 -1.80 17.04 0.42
N LEU A 470 -2.88 16.26 0.43
CA LEU A 470 -2.90 14.86 0.89
C LEU A 470 -3.31 13.92 -0.25
N CYS A 471 -2.89 12.66 -0.15
CA CYS A 471 -3.36 11.59 -1.01
C CYS A 471 -4.19 10.60 -0.20
N LEU A 472 -4.93 9.73 -0.89
CA LEU A 472 -5.78 8.73 -0.26
C LEU A 472 -5.42 7.33 -0.74
N ALA A 473 -5.75 6.33 0.08
CA ALA A 473 -5.80 4.93 -0.33
C ALA A 473 -7.20 4.37 -0.03
N GLU A 474 -7.85 3.73 -1.01
CA GLU A 474 -9.09 2.98 -0.75
C GLU A 474 -8.76 1.70 0.00
N VAL A 475 -9.46 1.42 1.11
CA VAL A 475 -9.21 0.23 1.97
C VAL A 475 -10.43 -0.68 2.14
N ALA A 476 -11.61 -0.19 1.77
CA ALA A 476 -12.83 -0.98 1.69
C ALA A 476 -13.80 -0.31 0.70
N ASN A 477 -14.63 -1.10 0.03
CA ASN A 477 -15.65 -0.63 -0.92
C ASN A 477 -16.86 -1.57 -0.97
N GLY A 478 -17.91 -1.17 -1.69
CA GLY A 478 -19.15 -1.94 -1.83
C GLY A 478 -20.04 -1.95 -0.57
N LEU A 479 -19.84 -0.98 0.34
CA LEU A 479 -20.51 -0.91 1.63
C LEU A 479 -21.86 -0.16 1.55
N ARG A 480 -22.83 -0.59 2.35
CA ARG A 480 -24.16 0.03 2.49
C ARG A 480 -24.15 1.14 3.52
N ASN A 481 -23.95 2.36 3.03
CA ASN A 481 -23.81 3.60 3.82
C ASN A 481 -23.02 3.40 5.14
N PRO A 482 -21.69 3.22 5.07
CA PRO A 482 -20.90 2.83 6.23
C PRO A 482 -20.79 3.99 7.23
N VAL A 483 -21.47 3.85 8.37
CA VAL A 483 -21.61 4.93 9.37
C VAL A 483 -20.48 4.96 10.38
N SER A 484 -19.89 3.82 10.73
CA SER A 484 -18.94 3.72 11.84
C SER A 484 -17.86 2.70 11.50
N MET A 485 -16.61 3.03 11.83
CA MET A 485 -15.48 2.12 11.84
C MET A 485 -14.76 2.32 13.17
N VAL A 486 -14.49 1.23 13.89
CA VAL A 486 -13.73 1.27 15.15
C VAL A 486 -12.81 0.06 15.29
N HIS A 487 -11.73 0.22 16.03
CA HIS A 487 -10.87 -0.88 16.46
C HIS A 487 -11.27 -1.41 17.86
N ALA A 488 -10.83 -2.62 18.20
CA ALA A 488 -11.18 -3.27 19.47
C ALA A 488 -10.23 -2.95 20.65
N GLY A 489 -9.02 -2.43 20.39
CA GLY A 489 -8.05 -2.13 21.45
C GLY A 489 -7.48 -3.40 22.11
N ASP A 490 -7.49 -4.52 21.39
CA ASP A 490 -7.05 -5.84 21.85
C ASP A 490 -5.67 -6.25 21.31
N GLY A 491 -5.00 -5.38 20.54
CA GLY A 491 -3.73 -5.62 19.86
C GLY A 491 -3.89 -6.42 18.57
N THR A 492 -5.10 -6.70 18.10
CA THR A 492 -5.33 -7.50 16.89
C THR A 492 -5.33 -6.67 15.61
N HIS A 493 -5.40 -5.33 15.72
CA HIS A 493 -5.51 -4.38 14.60
C HIS A 493 -6.64 -4.71 13.62
N ARG A 494 -7.66 -5.45 14.07
CA ARG A 494 -8.93 -5.61 13.36
C ARG A 494 -9.75 -4.33 13.52
N PHE A 495 -10.41 -3.94 12.44
CA PHE A 495 -11.42 -2.88 12.48
C PHE A 495 -12.80 -3.43 12.10
N PHE A 496 -13.82 -2.84 12.72
CA PHE A 496 -15.21 -3.28 12.66
C PHE A 496 -16.01 -2.18 11.98
N VAL A 497 -16.55 -2.47 10.80
CA VAL A 497 -17.26 -1.49 9.95
C VAL A 497 -18.76 -1.74 10.04
N ALA A 498 -19.51 -0.78 10.56
CA ALA A 498 -20.96 -0.84 10.62
C ALA A 498 -21.61 -0.13 9.42
N GLU A 499 -22.46 -0.87 8.72
CA GLU A 499 -23.39 -0.38 7.70
C GLU A 499 -24.68 0.12 8.36
N GLN A 500 -25.25 1.22 7.86
CA GLN A 500 -26.46 1.84 8.46
C GLN A 500 -27.65 0.87 8.61
N VAL A 501 -27.74 -0.12 7.72
CA VAL A 501 -28.74 -1.22 7.77
C VAL A 501 -28.59 -2.18 8.96
N GLY A 502 -27.59 -2.01 9.83
CA GLY A 502 -27.42 -2.86 11.02
C GLY A 502 -26.57 -4.10 10.79
N VAL A 503 -25.61 -4.05 9.87
CA VAL A 503 -24.62 -5.12 9.68
C VAL A 503 -23.24 -4.60 10.07
N VAL A 504 -22.49 -5.37 10.85
CA VAL A 504 -21.10 -5.05 11.22
C VAL A 504 -20.17 -6.07 10.59
N TRP A 505 -19.21 -5.62 9.79
CA TRP A 505 -18.19 -6.44 9.13
C TRP A 505 -16.87 -6.41 9.89
N VAL A 506 -16.11 -7.51 9.85
CA VAL A 506 -14.74 -7.59 10.38
C VAL A 506 -13.75 -7.48 9.22
N TYR A 507 -12.79 -6.57 9.35
CA TYR A 507 -11.61 -6.49 8.50
C TYR A 507 -10.36 -6.85 9.30
N LEU A 508 -9.43 -7.53 8.64
CA LEU A 508 -8.18 -8.00 9.20
C LEU A 508 -7.01 -7.05 8.82
N PRO A 509 -5.86 -7.12 9.53
CA PRO A 509 -4.70 -6.28 9.23
C PRO A 509 -4.08 -6.48 7.84
N ASP A 510 -4.40 -7.58 7.14
CA ASP A 510 -4.02 -7.83 5.75
C ASP A 510 -4.97 -7.16 4.73
N GLY A 511 -5.92 -6.36 5.20
CA GLY A 511 -6.96 -5.71 4.40
C GLY A 511 -8.15 -6.62 4.04
N SER A 512 -8.07 -7.93 4.30
CA SER A 512 -9.15 -8.85 3.94
C SER A 512 -10.37 -8.73 4.87
N ARG A 513 -11.56 -8.86 4.31
CA ARG A 513 -12.84 -8.89 5.05
C ARG A 513 -13.24 -10.32 5.35
N LEU A 514 -13.86 -10.59 6.49
CA LEU A 514 -14.54 -11.87 6.73
C LEU A 514 -15.86 -11.94 5.96
N GLU A 515 -16.19 -13.12 5.44
CA GLU A 515 -17.44 -13.40 4.72
C GLU A 515 -18.68 -13.39 5.63
N GLN A 516 -18.53 -13.83 6.90
CA GLN A 516 -19.57 -13.75 7.92
C GLN A 516 -19.47 -12.43 8.69
N PRO A 517 -20.60 -11.73 8.94
CA PRO A 517 -20.60 -10.50 9.71
C PRO A 517 -20.35 -10.77 11.20
N PHE A 518 -19.78 -9.77 11.87
CA PHE A 518 -19.65 -9.74 13.33
C PHE A 518 -21.01 -9.71 14.02
N LEU A 519 -21.91 -8.89 13.48
CA LEU A 519 -23.25 -8.64 14.03
C LEU A 519 -24.21 -8.37 12.85
N ASP A 520 -25.44 -8.88 12.95
CA ASP A 520 -26.51 -8.63 12.01
C ASP A 520 -27.80 -8.34 12.80
N LEU A 521 -28.33 -7.13 12.64
CA LEU A 521 -29.53 -6.60 13.30
C LEU A 521 -30.53 -6.00 12.29
N LYS A 522 -30.44 -6.34 10.99
CA LYS A 522 -31.32 -5.79 9.92
C LYS A 522 -32.82 -5.91 10.19
N SER A 523 -33.23 -6.89 11.00
CA SER A 523 -34.64 -7.12 11.36
C SER A 523 -35.15 -6.26 12.53
N ILE A 524 -34.27 -5.54 13.23
CA ILE A 524 -34.58 -4.75 14.43
C ILE A 524 -34.23 -3.27 14.24
N VAL A 525 -33.19 -2.98 13.45
CA VAL A 525 -32.77 -1.63 13.10
C VAL A 525 -33.81 -0.95 12.22
N LEU A 526 -34.28 0.22 12.64
CA LEU A 526 -35.19 1.07 11.89
C LEU A 526 -34.38 1.97 10.93
N THR A 527 -34.57 1.81 9.62
CA THR A 527 -34.01 2.67 8.58
C THR A 527 -34.82 2.51 7.29
N THR A 528 -34.75 3.46 6.36
CA THR A 528 -35.48 3.44 5.08
C THR A 528 -34.55 3.69 3.88
N PRO A 529 -34.96 3.36 2.64
CA PRO A 529 -34.17 3.69 1.46
C PRO A 529 -34.15 5.18 1.10
N TRP A 530 -34.83 6.05 1.88
CA TRP A 530 -34.84 7.48 1.64
C TRP A 530 -33.44 8.10 1.73
N ILE A 531 -33.17 9.07 0.87
CA ILE A 531 -31.86 9.72 0.78
C ILE A 531 -31.71 10.65 1.98
N GLY A 532 -30.70 10.41 2.82
CA GLY A 532 -30.49 11.19 4.04
C GLY A 532 -31.39 10.81 5.21
N ASP A 533 -31.96 9.60 5.25
CA ASP A 533 -32.53 9.07 6.50
C ASP A 533 -31.41 8.99 7.56
N GLU A 534 -31.60 9.64 8.71
CA GLU A 534 -30.62 9.65 9.81
C GLU A 534 -30.77 8.40 10.71
N ARG A 535 -31.85 7.64 10.56
CA ARG A 535 -32.10 6.45 11.39
C ARG A 535 -31.34 5.24 10.88
N GLY A 536 -30.92 4.39 11.81
CA GLY A 536 -30.29 3.11 11.50
C GLY A 536 -29.43 2.60 12.63
N PHE A 537 -28.42 1.82 12.31
CA PHE A 537 -27.28 1.60 13.19
C PHE A 537 -26.38 2.83 13.06
N LEU A 538 -25.96 3.42 14.20
CA LEU A 538 -25.28 4.73 14.21
C LEU A 538 -23.96 4.72 15.00
N GLY A 539 -23.83 3.88 16.03
CA GLY A 539 -22.64 3.85 16.88
C GLY A 539 -22.23 2.45 17.33
N LEU A 540 -20.92 2.23 17.41
CA LEU A 540 -20.27 1.04 17.96
C LEU A 540 -19.07 1.48 18.81
N ALA A 541 -18.94 0.95 20.03
CA ALA A 541 -17.78 1.19 20.89
C ALA A 541 -17.37 -0.08 21.65
N PHE A 542 -16.09 -0.43 21.62
CA PHE A 542 -15.54 -1.51 22.44
C PHE A 542 -15.22 -1.00 23.84
N HIS A 543 -15.43 -1.84 24.86
CA HIS A 543 -15.09 -1.47 26.24
C HIS A 543 -13.56 -1.29 26.39
N PRO A 544 -13.03 -0.35 27.19
CA PRO A 544 -11.58 -0.18 27.41
C PRO A 544 -10.87 -1.40 28.03
N LYS A 545 -11.65 -2.38 28.53
CA LYS A 545 -11.21 -3.66 29.06
C LYS A 545 -11.66 -4.86 28.20
N PHE A 546 -11.97 -4.63 26.91
CA PHE A 546 -12.54 -5.61 25.98
C PHE A 546 -11.77 -6.93 25.95
N ARG A 547 -10.42 -6.87 25.91
CA ARG A 547 -9.53 -8.06 25.95
C ARG A 547 -9.80 -9.00 27.14
N ARG A 548 -10.43 -8.52 28.21
CA ARG A 548 -10.79 -9.31 29.41
C ARG A 548 -12.29 -9.58 29.51
N ASN A 549 -13.15 -8.58 29.29
CA ASN A 549 -14.59 -8.70 29.53
C ASN A 549 -15.42 -9.03 28.28
N ARG A 550 -14.82 -8.96 27.09
CA ARG A 550 -15.43 -9.21 25.77
C ARG A 550 -16.67 -8.35 25.46
N LYS A 551 -16.83 -7.21 26.15
CA LYS A 551 -17.98 -6.30 26.03
C LYS A 551 -17.79 -5.23 24.94
N PHE A 552 -18.85 -4.98 24.19
CA PHE A 552 -18.98 -3.83 23.29
C PHE A 552 -20.39 -3.23 23.43
N TYR A 553 -20.58 -2.04 22.88
CA TYR A 553 -21.81 -1.25 22.99
C TYR A 553 -22.26 -0.77 21.62
N ILE A 554 -23.56 -0.77 21.39
CA ILE A 554 -24.19 -0.36 20.13
C ILE A 554 -25.22 0.75 20.36
N TYR A 555 -25.37 1.63 19.38
CA TYR A 555 -26.37 2.71 19.34
C TYR A 555 -27.14 2.59 18.02
N TYR A 556 -28.47 2.44 18.10
CA TYR A 556 -29.30 2.28 16.92
C TYR A 556 -30.75 2.73 17.12
N SER A 557 -31.38 3.14 16.02
CA SER A 557 -32.81 3.45 15.92
C SER A 557 -33.63 2.16 15.85
N CYS A 558 -34.74 2.10 16.59
CA CYS A 558 -35.64 0.95 16.61
C CYS A 558 -37.10 1.38 16.89
N LEU A 559 -38.05 0.45 16.72
CA LEU A 559 -39.44 0.66 17.11
C LEU A 559 -39.70 0.05 18.49
N GLY A 560 -40.14 0.89 19.43
CA GLY A 560 -40.60 0.47 20.74
C GLY A 560 -42.02 -0.14 20.74
N LYS A 561 -42.49 -0.51 21.93
CA LYS A 561 -43.90 -0.87 22.14
C LYS A 561 -44.80 0.28 21.67
N LYS A 562 -45.97 -0.05 21.09
CA LYS A 562 -46.89 0.91 20.44
C LYS A 562 -46.34 1.65 19.20
N LYS A 563 -45.25 1.18 18.58
CA LYS A 563 -44.61 1.77 17.38
C LYS A 563 -44.04 3.20 17.59
N VAL A 564 -43.67 3.56 18.81
CA VAL A 564 -42.91 4.80 19.08
C VAL A 564 -41.47 4.60 18.58
N GLU A 565 -40.93 5.56 17.82
CA GLU A 565 -39.51 5.53 17.40
C GLU A 565 -38.61 5.80 18.60
N LYS A 566 -37.51 5.05 18.70
CA LYS A 566 -36.56 5.14 19.81
C LYS A 566 -35.13 4.99 19.36
N ILE A 567 -34.23 5.69 20.04
CA ILE A 567 -32.83 5.27 20.14
C ILE A 567 -32.69 4.25 21.27
N ARG A 568 -31.92 3.19 20.98
CA ARG A 568 -31.48 2.21 21.97
C ARG A 568 -29.96 2.14 22.04
N ILE A 569 -29.46 2.15 23.28
CA ILE A 569 -28.07 1.84 23.62
C ILE A 569 -28.04 0.50 24.35
N SER A 570 -27.32 -0.47 23.81
CA SER A 570 -27.21 -1.83 24.35
C SER A 570 -25.77 -2.25 24.56
N GLU A 571 -25.51 -2.96 25.67
CA GLU A 571 -24.30 -3.76 25.86
C GLU A 571 -24.46 -5.12 25.18
N MET A 572 -23.41 -5.62 24.55
CA MET A 572 -23.33 -6.97 24.00
C MET A 572 -21.97 -7.60 24.33
N LYS A 573 -21.86 -8.91 24.12
CA LYS A 573 -20.61 -9.68 24.27
C LYS A 573 -20.26 -10.41 22.98
N VAL A 574 -18.97 -10.65 22.79
CA VAL A 574 -18.45 -11.50 21.71
C VAL A 574 -18.58 -12.98 22.10
N SER A 575 -19.07 -13.80 21.16
CA SER A 575 -19.28 -15.24 21.27
C SER A 575 -18.08 -15.96 21.85
N GLN A 576 -18.27 -16.81 22.87
CA GLN A 576 -17.17 -17.52 23.49
C GLN A 576 -16.37 -18.36 22.48
N ALA A 577 -17.05 -18.99 21.52
CA ALA A 577 -16.47 -19.86 20.50
C ALA A 577 -15.75 -19.13 19.35
N ASP A 578 -16.11 -17.88 19.06
CA ASP A 578 -15.59 -17.13 17.91
C ASP A 578 -15.29 -15.67 18.26
N PRO A 579 -14.02 -15.22 18.23
CA PRO A 579 -13.65 -13.84 18.52
C PRO A 579 -14.09 -12.82 17.45
N ASN A 580 -14.65 -13.27 16.33
CA ASN A 580 -15.13 -12.44 15.22
C ASN A 580 -16.66 -12.42 15.10
N LYS A 581 -17.39 -12.90 16.12
CA LYS A 581 -18.86 -12.94 16.10
C LYS A 581 -19.45 -12.49 17.44
N ALA A 582 -20.44 -11.60 17.40
CA ALA A 582 -21.27 -11.26 18.55
C ALA A 582 -22.09 -12.47 19.03
N ASP A 583 -22.45 -12.50 20.30
CA ASP A 583 -23.50 -13.38 20.83
C ASP A 583 -24.83 -12.61 20.87
N PRO A 584 -25.81 -12.90 19.99
CA PRO A 584 -27.09 -12.19 19.98
C PRO A 584 -27.89 -12.36 21.28
N LYS A 585 -27.67 -13.45 22.04
CA LYS A 585 -28.35 -13.71 23.32
C LYS A 585 -27.76 -12.90 24.48
N SER A 586 -26.65 -12.20 24.25
CA SER A 586 -25.96 -11.42 25.28
C SER A 586 -26.44 -9.97 25.40
N GLU A 587 -27.42 -9.54 24.58
CA GLU A 587 -27.89 -8.16 24.58
C GLU A 587 -28.44 -7.74 25.95
N ARG A 588 -27.92 -6.63 26.48
CA ARG A 588 -28.39 -5.97 27.69
C ARG A 588 -28.64 -4.50 27.39
N VAL A 589 -29.91 -4.15 27.22
CA VAL A 589 -30.33 -2.76 27.04
C VAL A 589 -29.86 -1.92 28.23
N ILE A 590 -29.15 -0.82 27.94
CA ILE A 590 -28.60 0.12 28.91
C ILE A 590 -29.51 1.34 29.05
N LEU A 591 -29.96 1.88 27.92
CA LEU A 591 -30.78 3.08 27.82
C LEU A 591 -31.66 3.01 26.57
N GLU A 592 -32.92 3.44 26.71
CA GLU A 592 -33.78 3.79 25.59
C GLU A 592 -34.18 5.26 25.72
N ILE A 593 -34.24 5.98 24.60
CA ILE A 593 -34.69 7.36 24.49
C ILE A 593 -35.77 7.39 23.41
N GLU A 594 -36.90 8.06 23.67
CA GLU A 594 -37.98 8.18 22.69
C GLU A 594 -37.71 9.38 21.78
N GLU A 595 -37.78 9.16 20.46
CA GLU A 595 -37.45 10.16 19.44
C GLU A 595 -38.77 10.80 18.93
N PRO A 596 -38.97 12.12 19.08
CA PRO A 596 -40.20 12.78 18.64
C PRO A 596 -40.24 13.06 17.12
N ALA A 597 -39.14 12.88 16.40
CA ALA A 597 -39.09 12.87 14.94
C ALA A 597 -38.01 11.91 14.41
N SER A 598 -38.01 11.69 13.09
CA SER A 598 -37.15 10.72 12.40
C SER A 598 -35.75 11.26 12.05
N ASN A 599 -35.31 12.34 12.70
CA ASN A 599 -34.06 13.04 12.38
C ASN A 599 -33.48 13.71 13.63
N HIS A 600 -32.22 14.15 13.54
CA HIS A 600 -31.38 14.55 14.68
C HIS A 600 -31.20 13.46 15.73
N ASN A 601 -30.84 12.26 15.27
CA ASN A 601 -30.77 11.08 16.12
C ASN A 601 -29.42 10.91 16.85
N GLY A 602 -28.44 11.81 16.65
CA GLY A 602 -27.08 11.68 17.20
C GLY A 602 -26.41 10.38 16.74
N GLY A 603 -25.63 9.73 17.63
CA GLY A 603 -25.16 8.37 17.36
C GLY A 603 -23.74 8.02 17.80
N GLN A 604 -22.93 8.97 18.24
CA GLN A 604 -21.60 8.64 18.75
C GLN A 604 -21.69 7.92 20.11
N LEU A 605 -20.96 6.81 20.21
CA LEU A 605 -20.52 6.20 21.46
C LEU A 605 -19.00 6.28 21.53
N LEU A 606 -18.43 6.68 22.66
CA LEU A 606 -17.00 6.54 22.91
C LEU A 606 -16.73 6.37 24.40
N PHE A 607 -15.51 5.95 24.74
CA PHE A 607 -15.04 5.93 26.12
C PHE A 607 -14.05 7.07 26.36
N GLY A 608 -14.27 7.84 27.42
CA GLY A 608 -13.32 8.83 27.89
C GLY A 608 -12.08 8.17 28.50
N LEU A 609 -11.03 8.97 28.70
CA LEU A 609 -9.81 8.51 29.39
C LEU A 609 -10.03 8.24 30.89
N ASP A 610 -11.14 8.73 31.44
CA ASP A 610 -11.66 8.40 32.76
C ASP A 610 -12.34 7.02 32.83
N GLY A 611 -12.55 6.37 31.67
CA GLY A 611 -13.13 5.03 31.56
C GLY A 611 -14.66 4.99 31.58
N TYR A 612 -15.34 6.15 31.58
CA TYR A 612 -16.80 6.22 31.44
C TYR A 612 -17.22 6.25 29.97
N MET A 613 -18.46 5.83 29.70
CA MET A 613 -19.04 5.86 28.37
C MET A 613 -19.75 7.20 28.15
N TYR A 614 -19.41 7.85 27.04
CA TYR A 614 -20.06 9.06 26.56
C TYR A 614 -21.04 8.71 25.44
N ILE A 615 -22.22 9.31 25.49
CA ILE A 615 -23.32 9.11 24.53
C ILE A 615 -23.74 10.48 24.00
N PHE A 616 -23.77 10.64 22.69
CA PHE A 616 -24.10 11.89 22.03
C PHE A 616 -25.46 11.76 21.34
N THR A 617 -26.44 12.53 21.82
CA THR A 617 -27.83 12.50 21.37
C THR A 617 -28.19 13.85 20.73
N GLY A 618 -28.84 13.81 19.57
CA GLY A 618 -29.42 15.02 18.99
C GLY A 618 -30.71 15.43 19.70
N ASP A 619 -31.24 16.59 19.35
CA ASP A 619 -32.41 17.23 19.99
C ASP A 619 -33.76 16.52 19.74
N GLY A 620 -33.78 15.47 18.91
CA GLY A 620 -34.97 14.71 18.55
C GLY A 620 -35.72 15.27 17.33
N GLY A 621 -35.17 16.26 16.64
CA GLY A 621 -35.56 16.61 15.28
C GLY A 621 -36.48 17.82 15.14
N GLN A 622 -37.06 17.94 13.94
CA GLN A 622 -37.85 19.09 13.47
C GLN A 622 -37.04 20.41 13.41
N ALA A 623 -37.62 21.42 12.76
CA ALA A 623 -36.94 22.70 12.57
C ALA A 623 -36.98 23.54 13.87
N GLY A 624 -35.81 23.85 14.41
CA GLY A 624 -35.68 24.74 15.58
C GLY A 624 -36.20 24.14 16.90
N ASP A 625 -35.99 22.84 17.14
CA ASP A 625 -36.24 22.15 18.42
C ASP A 625 -37.53 22.64 19.12
N PRO A 626 -38.72 22.37 18.56
CA PRO A 626 -39.98 22.98 19.00
C PRO A 626 -40.51 22.40 20.33
N PHE A 627 -39.76 21.53 21.00
CA PHE A 627 -40.24 20.71 22.10
C PHE A 627 -40.22 21.47 23.44
N GLY A 628 -41.38 21.98 23.84
CA GLY A 628 -41.56 22.73 25.08
C GLY A 628 -41.07 24.17 25.01
N LYS A 629 -40.91 24.82 26.17
CA LYS A 629 -40.67 26.28 26.25
C LYS A 629 -39.32 26.73 25.67
N PHE A 630 -38.29 25.89 25.77
CA PHE A 630 -36.91 26.22 25.42
C PHE A 630 -36.23 25.15 24.55
N GLY A 631 -36.98 24.16 24.05
CA GLY A 631 -36.45 23.03 23.30
C GLY A 631 -35.89 21.92 24.20
N ASN A 632 -35.77 20.71 23.65
CA ASN A 632 -35.09 19.58 24.26
C ASN A 632 -33.63 19.89 24.61
N ALA A 633 -32.90 20.60 23.74
CA ALA A 633 -31.48 20.83 23.90
C ALA A 633 -31.13 21.64 25.16
N GLN A 634 -31.90 22.69 25.47
CA GLN A 634 -31.80 23.43 26.74
C GLN A 634 -32.52 22.74 27.91
N ASN A 635 -33.41 21.77 27.66
CA ASN A 635 -34.10 21.04 28.71
C ASN A 635 -33.18 20.05 29.43
N LYS A 636 -32.68 20.43 30.62
CA LYS A 636 -31.88 19.54 31.49
C LYS A 636 -32.65 18.33 32.04
N SER A 637 -33.98 18.30 31.98
CA SER A 637 -34.76 17.08 32.31
C SER A 637 -34.80 16.08 31.14
N SER A 638 -34.48 16.51 29.92
CA SER A 638 -34.46 15.67 28.70
C SER A 638 -33.10 15.00 28.49
N LEU A 639 -33.12 13.85 27.82
CA LEU A 639 -31.92 13.15 27.34
C LEU A 639 -31.55 13.49 25.89
N LEU A 640 -32.38 14.28 25.21
CA LEU A 640 -32.18 14.73 23.82
C LEU A 640 -31.43 16.07 23.79
N GLY A 641 -30.55 16.25 22.81
CA GLY A 641 -29.67 17.40 22.66
C GLY A 641 -28.67 17.47 23.81
N LYS A 642 -27.99 16.36 24.09
CA LYS A 642 -27.10 16.16 25.24
C LYS A 642 -25.82 15.40 24.88
N VAL A 643 -24.79 15.65 25.68
CA VAL A 643 -23.72 14.68 25.92
C VAL A 643 -23.96 14.05 27.28
N LEU A 644 -24.21 12.74 27.30
CA LEU A 644 -24.41 11.96 28.52
C LEU A 644 -23.09 11.26 28.90
N ARG A 645 -22.83 11.09 30.20
CA ARG A 645 -21.67 10.37 30.73
C ARG A 645 -22.12 9.38 31.80
N ILE A 646 -21.91 8.08 31.54
CA ILE A 646 -22.40 6.99 32.41
C ILE A 646 -21.33 5.92 32.66
N ASP A 647 -21.46 5.24 33.79
CA ASP A 647 -20.67 4.06 34.13
C ASP A 647 -21.44 2.77 33.83
N VAL A 648 -20.99 2.06 32.81
CA VAL A 648 -21.54 0.78 32.34
C VAL A 648 -21.06 -0.44 33.15
N ASN A 649 -20.13 -0.26 34.10
CA ASN A 649 -19.54 -1.36 34.88
C ASN A 649 -20.39 -1.80 36.08
N GLY A 650 -21.39 -1.02 36.49
CA GLY A 650 -22.30 -1.35 37.60
C GLY A 650 -23.76 -1.05 37.28
N ALA A 651 -24.66 -1.54 38.12
CA ALA A 651 -26.08 -1.14 38.11
C ALA A 651 -26.29 0.05 39.06
N GLY A 652 -27.24 0.92 38.74
CA GLY A 652 -27.69 2.01 39.61
C GLY A 652 -28.54 1.49 40.77
N SER A 653 -28.53 2.21 41.89
CA SER A 653 -29.39 1.93 43.05
C SER A 653 -30.88 2.14 42.76
N ASP A 654 -31.20 2.87 41.68
CA ASP A 654 -32.54 3.12 41.14
C ASP A 654 -33.01 2.02 40.15
N GLY A 655 -32.29 0.89 40.09
CA GLY A 655 -32.59 -0.21 39.16
C GLY A 655 -32.12 0.01 37.72
N LYS A 656 -31.51 1.16 37.40
CA LYS A 656 -30.94 1.40 36.07
C LYS A 656 -29.78 0.44 35.79
N ARG A 657 -29.62 0.10 34.51
CA ARG A 657 -28.58 -0.82 34.03
C ARG A 657 -27.18 -0.17 33.91
N TYR A 658 -27.02 1.05 34.41
CA TYR A 658 -25.77 1.80 34.50
C TYR A 658 -25.76 2.61 35.82
N ARG A 659 -24.59 3.08 36.24
CA ARG A 659 -24.44 4.08 37.31
C ARG A 659 -24.17 5.45 36.71
N VAL A 660 -24.57 6.50 37.43
CA VAL A 660 -24.13 7.87 37.13
C VAL A 660 -22.85 8.16 37.93
N PRO A 661 -21.78 8.69 37.30
CA PRO A 661 -20.61 9.16 38.03
C PRO A 661 -20.99 10.27 39.02
N LEU A 662 -20.55 10.16 40.28
CA LEU A 662 -20.88 11.13 41.34
C LEU A 662 -20.39 12.55 41.03
N ASP A 663 -19.37 12.68 40.19
CA ASP A 663 -18.83 13.97 39.78
C ASP A 663 -19.56 14.58 38.57
N ASN A 664 -20.58 13.96 37.99
CA ASN A 664 -21.33 14.58 36.89
C ASN A 664 -21.93 15.94 37.32
N PRO A 665 -21.91 16.95 36.44
CA PRO A 665 -22.16 18.35 36.81
C PRO A 665 -23.56 18.62 37.35
N PHE A 666 -24.56 17.82 36.98
CA PHE A 666 -25.97 18.06 37.29
C PHE A 666 -26.56 17.04 38.28
N VAL A 667 -25.73 16.26 38.99
CA VAL A 667 -26.19 15.22 39.94
C VAL A 667 -27.03 15.79 41.09
N SER A 668 -26.74 17.03 41.51
CA SER A 668 -27.44 17.71 42.62
C SER A 668 -28.39 18.82 42.18
N GLU A 669 -28.60 19.02 40.86
CA GLU A 669 -29.49 20.07 40.36
C GLU A 669 -30.94 19.55 40.29
N PRO A 670 -31.90 20.14 41.05
CA PRO A 670 -33.28 19.64 41.08
C PRO A 670 -33.95 19.67 39.70
N GLY A 671 -34.49 18.52 39.28
CA GLY A 671 -35.16 18.36 37.99
C GLY A 671 -34.23 18.13 36.79
N ALA A 672 -32.90 18.28 36.95
CA ALA A 672 -31.94 17.88 35.91
C ALA A 672 -31.76 16.36 35.90
N HIS A 673 -31.51 15.78 34.72
CA HIS A 673 -31.18 14.36 34.62
C HIS A 673 -29.69 14.14 34.94
N PRO A 674 -29.34 13.36 35.97
CA PRO A 674 -27.98 13.35 36.53
C PRO A 674 -26.92 12.71 35.59
N ALA A 675 -27.34 11.96 34.57
CA ALA A 675 -26.43 11.42 33.55
C ALA A 675 -25.89 12.47 32.56
N ILE A 676 -26.42 13.70 32.55
CA ILE A 676 -25.97 14.76 31.64
C ILE A 676 -24.57 15.23 32.04
N TYR A 677 -23.68 15.31 31.05
CA TYR A 677 -22.34 15.89 31.15
C TYR A 677 -22.25 17.26 30.48
N ALA A 678 -22.93 17.43 29.34
CA ALA A 678 -23.08 18.71 28.65
C ALA A 678 -24.42 18.77 27.89
N TYR A 679 -24.88 19.97 27.53
CA TYR A 679 -26.19 20.19 26.93
C TYR A 679 -26.19 21.35 25.94
N GLY A 680 -27.33 21.63 25.32
CA GLY A 680 -27.46 22.71 24.34
C GLY A 680 -26.80 22.39 22.99
N VAL A 681 -26.81 21.11 22.60
CA VAL A 681 -26.29 20.62 21.31
C VAL A 681 -27.44 20.24 20.39
N ARG A 682 -27.27 20.32 19.07
CA ARG A 682 -28.33 20.10 18.07
C ARG A 682 -28.36 18.67 17.55
N ASN A 683 -27.33 18.24 16.84
CA ASN A 683 -27.16 16.91 16.27
C ASN A 683 -25.67 16.58 16.11
N MET A 684 -24.97 16.42 17.23
CA MET A 684 -23.56 16.01 17.22
C MET A 684 -23.39 14.63 16.59
N TRP A 685 -22.69 14.56 15.46
CA TRP A 685 -22.58 13.34 14.66
C TRP A 685 -21.32 12.53 14.97
N ARG A 686 -20.12 13.01 14.56
CA ARG A 686 -18.85 12.41 14.99
C ARG A 686 -18.11 13.27 15.98
N CYS A 687 -17.72 12.60 17.06
CA CYS A 687 -16.86 13.12 18.11
C CYS A 687 -15.70 12.18 18.37
N ALA A 688 -14.55 12.74 18.72
CA ALA A 688 -13.32 12.03 18.99
C ALA A 688 -12.63 12.53 20.27
N VAL A 689 -11.97 11.63 20.99
CA VAL A 689 -11.07 11.98 22.11
C VAL A 689 -9.65 12.06 21.56
N ASP A 690 -9.01 13.22 21.66
CA ASP A 690 -7.60 13.37 21.32
C ASP A 690 -6.76 12.42 22.20
N ARG A 691 -6.12 11.41 21.58
CA ARG A 691 -5.21 10.48 22.28
C ARG A 691 -4.03 11.22 22.92
N GLY A 692 -3.76 12.44 22.46
CA GLY A 692 -2.62 13.28 22.81
C GLY A 692 -1.39 12.92 21.99
N ASP A 693 -0.47 13.88 21.91
CA ASP A 693 0.84 13.66 21.31
C ASP A 693 1.54 12.43 21.92
N PRO A 694 2.07 11.48 21.14
CA PRO A 694 2.61 10.22 21.67
C PRO A 694 3.74 10.39 22.69
N ILE A 695 4.54 11.45 22.56
CA ILE A 695 5.73 11.73 23.38
C ILE A 695 5.35 12.65 24.54
N THR A 696 4.84 13.84 24.24
CA THR A 696 4.58 14.92 25.22
C THR A 696 3.24 14.80 25.92
N ARG A 697 2.34 13.91 25.46
CA ARG A 697 0.94 13.78 25.88
C ARG A 697 0.09 15.05 25.69
N GLN A 698 0.61 16.07 24.99
CA GLN A 698 -0.11 17.33 24.77
C GLN A 698 -1.45 17.10 24.05
N GLY A 699 -2.52 17.69 24.59
CA GLY A 699 -3.87 17.62 24.04
C GLY A 699 -4.70 16.41 24.47
N ARG A 700 -4.09 15.44 25.15
CA ARG A 700 -4.72 14.19 25.60
C ARG A 700 -6.02 14.42 26.38
N GLY A 701 -7.09 13.77 25.97
CA GLY A 701 -8.38 13.75 26.67
C GLY A 701 -9.38 14.81 26.24
N ARG A 702 -9.00 15.74 25.35
CA ARG A 702 -9.94 16.72 24.77
C ARG A 702 -10.94 16.01 23.85
N MET A 703 -12.22 16.28 24.05
CA MET A 703 -13.30 15.80 23.17
C MET A 703 -13.60 16.86 22.12
N PHE A 704 -13.46 16.50 20.85
CA PHE A 704 -13.87 17.31 19.71
C PHE A 704 -15.17 16.74 19.14
N CYS A 705 -16.09 17.59 18.70
CA CYS A 705 -17.33 17.19 18.01
C CYS A 705 -17.57 18.07 16.78
N GLY A 706 -18.24 17.53 15.76
CA GLY A 706 -18.99 18.34 14.80
C GLY A 706 -20.47 18.35 15.19
N ASP A 707 -21.08 19.53 15.30
CA ASP A 707 -22.52 19.71 15.53
C ASP A 707 -23.21 20.29 14.29
N VAL A 708 -24.23 19.59 13.78
CA VAL A 708 -24.86 19.90 12.50
C VAL A 708 -25.86 21.05 12.64
N GLY A 709 -25.65 22.09 11.84
CA GLY A 709 -26.42 23.32 11.83
C GLY A 709 -27.89 23.19 11.40
N GLN A 710 -28.68 24.23 11.65
CA GLN A 710 -30.08 24.28 11.23
C GLN A 710 -30.26 24.86 9.83
N ASN A 711 -29.66 26.03 9.56
CA ASN A 711 -29.86 26.82 8.34
C ASN A 711 -28.71 27.80 8.04
N ARG A 712 -27.87 28.15 9.02
CA ARG A 712 -26.86 29.21 8.89
C ARG A 712 -25.43 28.70 9.00
N PHE A 713 -25.10 27.96 10.07
CA PHE A 713 -23.73 27.59 10.43
C PHE A 713 -23.61 26.13 10.85
N GLU A 714 -22.56 25.49 10.38
CA GLU A 714 -22.06 24.22 10.91
C GLU A 714 -20.95 24.47 11.94
N GLU A 715 -20.84 23.63 12.97
CA GLU A 715 -20.05 23.93 14.17
C GLU A 715 -19.03 22.83 14.52
N VAL A 716 -17.90 23.23 15.11
CA VAL A 716 -16.91 22.33 15.71
C VAL A 716 -16.64 22.77 17.13
N ASP A 717 -16.83 21.86 18.08
CA ASP A 717 -16.82 22.14 19.52
C ASP A 717 -15.74 21.39 20.28
N LEU A 718 -15.32 21.97 21.40
CA LEU A 718 -14.57 21.29 22.45
C LEU A 718 -15.49 20.98 23.64
N ILE A 719 -15.77 19.70 23.85
CA ILE A 719 -16.75 19.27 24.86
C ILE A 719 -16.14 19.26 26.26
N VAL A 720 -16.68 20.11 27.12
CA VAL A 720 -16.26 20.27 28.52
C VAL A 720 -17.40 19.97 29.49
N LYS A 721 -17.03 19.63 30.71
CA LYS A 721 -17.94 19.27 31.80
C LYS A 721 -18.84 20.46 32.18
N GLY A 722 -20.15 20.26 32.13
CA GLY A 722 -21.17 21.26 32.47
C GLY A 722 -21.51 22.23 31.33
N GLY A 723 -20.81 22.16 30.19
CA GLY A 723 -20.95 23.12 29.10
C GLY A 723 -22.35 23.16 28.49
N ASN A 724 -22.79 24.38 28.17
CA ASN A 724 -23.95 24.69 27.34
C ASN A 724 -23.46 25.12 25.95
N TYR A 725 -23.81 24.42 24.88
CA TYR A 725 -23.43 24.79 23.50
C TYR A 725 -24.48 25.70 22.82
N GLY A 726 -25.44 26.21 23.60
CA GLY A 726 -26.31 27.31 23.20
C GLY A 726 -27.48 26.94 22.30
N TRP A 727 -27.51 25.78 21.63
CA TRP A 727 -28.68 25.37 20.82
C TRP A 727 -29.91 25.15 21.73
N ARG A 728 -31.11 25.66 21.40
CA ARG A 728 -31.52 26.38 20.18
C ARG A 728 -31.48 27.92 20.23
N ALA A 729 -30.89 28.51 21.27
CA ALA A 729 -30.74 29.96 21.36
C ALA A 729 -29.73 30.50 20.33
N LYS A 730 -28.61 29.81 20.15
CA LYS A 730 -27.54 30.14 19.20
C LYS A 730 -27.36 29.06 18.12
N GLU A 731 -26.76 29.49 17.02
CA GLU A 731 -26.31 28.67 15.89
C GLU A 731 -25.01 29.32 15.38
N GLY A 732 -23.88 28.67 15.61
CA GLY A 732 -22.54 29.21 15.43
C GLY A 732 -22.30 30.42 16.34
N PHE A 733 -21.78 31.49 15.74
CA PHE A 733 -21.55 32.76 16.44
C PHE A 733 -22.77 33.70 16.45
N GLU A 734 -23.95 33.23 16.00
CA GLU A 734 -25.16 34.06 15.87
C GLU A 734 -26.33 33.57 16.74
N CYS A 735 -27.23 34.50 17.07
CA CYS A 735 -28.54 34.15 17.64
C CYS A 735 -29.45 33.48 16.59
N TYR A 736 -29.95 32.30 16.93
CA TYR A 736 -31.03 31.62 16.22
C TYR A 736 -32.39 32.08 16.77
N ASP A 737 -32.75 31.64 17.97
CA ASP A 737 -33.93 32.12 18.71
C ASP A 737 -33.54 33.38 19.48
N LYS A 738 -33.92 34.55 18.95
CA LYS A 738 -33.58 35.86 19.53
C LYS A 738 -34.10 36.03 20.96
N ASN A 739 -35.23 35.41 21.32
CA ASN A 739 -35.82 35.56 22.65
C ASN A 739 -35.02 34.77 23.69
N LEU A 740 -34.54 33.58 23.33
CA LEU A 740 -33.66 32.80 24.19
C LEU A 740 -32.23 33.36 24.21
N CYS A 741 -31.71 33.82 23.06
CA CYS A 741 -30.32 34.29 22.91
C CYS A 741 -30.03 35.60 23.65
N HIS A 742 -31.01 36.52 23.75
CA HIS A 742 -30.85 37.77 24.49
C HIS A 742 -31.06 37.62 26.01
N ASN A 743 -31.29 36.41 26.51
CA ASN A 743 -31.32 36.13 27.94
C ASN A 743 -29.88 36.13 28.48
N ALA A 744 -29.57 37.04 29.41
CA ALA A 744 -28.24 37.20 30.00
C ALA A 744 -27.75 35.97 30.81
N SER A 745 -28.60 34.97 31.03
CA SER A 745 -28.32 33.75 31.81
C SER A 745 -27.96 32.51 30.96
N LEU A 746 -27.66 32.66 29.66
CA LEU A 746 -27.44 31.49 28.79
C LEU A 746 -26.14 30.71 29.10
N ASP A 747 -25.08 31.41 29.52
CA ASP A 747 -23.74 30.86 29.86
C ASP A 747 -23.21 29.86 28.80
N ASP A 748 -23.28 30.25 27.53
CA ASP A 748 -22.94 29.38 26.42
C ASP A 748 -21.44 29.40 26.06
N ILE A 749 -20.96 28.24 25.62
CA ILE A 749 -19.63 28.02 25.09
C ILE A 749 -19.73 28.08 23.57
N LEU A 750 -19.08 29.08 22.96
CA LEU A 750 -19.01 29.23 21.52
C LEU A 750 -18.11 28.16 20.86
N PRO A 751 -18.41 27.73 19.62
CA PRO A 751 -17.61 26.74 18.92
C PRO A 751 -16.19 27.22 18.65
N ILE A 752 -15.23 26.29 18.61
CA ILE A 752 -13.84 26.59 18.26
C ILE A 752 -13.68 26.97 16.78
N TYR A 753 -14.63 26.55 15.95
CA TYR A 753 -14.76 26.95 14.56
C TYR A 753 -16.21 26.77 14.09
N ALA A 754 -16.74 27.73 13.35
CA ALA A 754 -18.02 27.59 12.66
C ALA A 754 -17.92 28.12 11.22
N TYR A 755 -18.70 27.54 10.30
CA TYR A 755 -18.70 27.94 8.89
C TYR A 755 -20.10 27.98 8.30
N GLY A 756 -20.37 29.00 7.47
CA GLY A 756 -21.71 29.24 6.94
C GLY A 756 -22.11 28.31 5.79
N HIS A 757 -23.43 28.16 5.56
CA HIS A 757 -24.05 27.24 4.58
C HIS A 757 -23.65 27.43 3.09
N LYS A 758 -22.78 28.40 2.79
CA LYS A 758 -22.12 28.59 1.48
C LYS A 758 -20.85 27.75 1.31
N VAL A 759 -20.25 27.28 2.41
CA VAL A 759 -19.02 26.47 2.42
C VAL A 759 -19.35 24.98 2.42
N GLY A 760 -20.20 24.56 3.35
CA GLY A 760 -20.76 23.20 3.53
C GLY A 760 -22.11 23.30 4.24
N LYS A 761 -22.81 22.18 4.49
CA LYS A 761 -24.19 22.16 5.05
C LYS A 761 -24.51 20.96 5.95
N SER A 762 -23.49 20.25 6.40
CA SER A 762 -23.62 19.17 7.39
C SER A 762 -22.20 18.77 7.78
N VAL A 763 -21.70 19.34 8.87
CA VAL A 763 -20.39 18.94 9.41
C VAL A 763 -20.44 17.50 9.86
N THR A 764 -19.56 16.68 9.31
CA THR A 764 -19.46 15.27 9.71
C THR A 764 -18.83 15.13 11.09
N GLY A 765 -17.98 16.09 11.49
CA GLY A 765 -17.01 15.94 12.58
C GLY A 765 -15.70 15.34 12.07
N GLY A 766 -14.83 14.93 12.98
CA GLY A 766 -13.46 14.54 12.66
C GLY A 766 -12.65 14.02 13.85
N TYR A 767 -11.34 13.88 13.66
CA TYR A 767 -10.40 13.37 14.67
C TYR A 767 -9.12 14.20 14.66
N VAL A 768 -8.44 14.28 15.81
CA VAL A 768 -7.05 14.76 15.86
C VAL A 768 -6.15 13.64 15.34
N TYR A 769 -5.42 13.85 14.25
CA TYR A 769 -4.48 12.85 13.74
C TYR A 769 -3.38 12.59 14.77
N ARG A 770 -3.23 11.33 15.18
CA ARG A 770 -2.21 10.83 16.13
C ARG A 770 -1.53 9.55 15.63
N GLY A 771 -1.68 9.26 14.34
CA GLY A 771 -1.05 8.11 13.69
C GLY A 771 0.47 8.26 13.60
N CYS A 772 1.10 7.16 13.22
CA CYS A 772 2.52 7.06 13.04
C CYS A 772 2.93 7.35 11.59
N GLU A 773 2.18 6.87 10.59
CA GLU A 773 2.60 6.84 9.18
C GLU A 773 2.75 8.21 8.52
N SER A 774 1.98 9.23 8.91
CA SER A 774 2.00 10.58 8.33
C SER A 774 2.34 11.63 9.40
N PRO A 775 3.61 11.71 9.86
CA PRO A 775 3.97 12.42 11.09
C PRO A 775 3.73 13.93 11.05
N ASN A 776 3.75 14.54 9.85
CA ASN A 776 3.46 15.97 9.66
C ASN A 776 2.00 16.33 9.99
N LEU A 777 1.08 15.34 10.04
CA LEU A 777 -0.33 15.55 10.39
C LEU A 777 -0.57 15.60 11.91
N ASN A 778 0.41 15.22 12.73
CA ASN A 778 0.25 15.06 14.18
C ASN A 778 -0.29 16.34 14.86
N GLY A 779 -1.47 16.22 15.48
CA GLY A 779 -2.12 17.31 16.19
C GLY A 779 -3.03 18.20 15.33
N LEU A 780 -3.16 17.97 14.02
CA LEU A 780 -4.22 18.56 13.21
C LEU A 780 -5.56 17.87 13.52
N TYR A 781 -6.61 18.65 13.81
CA TYR A 781 -7.99 18.14 13.84
C TYR A 781 -8.53 18.11 12.41
N ILE A 782 -8.57 16.94 11.78
CA ILE A 782 -9.02 16.74 10.40
C ILE A 782 -10.48 16.31 10.42
N PHE A 783 -11.30 17.03 9.66
CA PHE A 783 -12.76 16.90 9.63
C PHE A 783 -13.31 17.14 8.23
N GLY A 784 -14.59 16.84 8.02
CA GLY A 784 -15.25 16.97 6.72
C GLY A 784 -16.69 17.44 6.80
N ASP A 785 -17.27 17.67 5.63
CA ASP A 785 -18.66 18.08 5.45
C ASP A 785 -19.38 17.14 4.46
N PHE A 786 -20.47 16.53 4.92
CA PHE A 786 -21.22 15.51 4.19
C PHE A 786 -21.80 16.03 2.86
N MET A 787 -22.35 17.24 2.84
CA MET A 787 -23.09 17.77 1.68
C MET A 787 -22.20 18.34 0.57
N SER A 788 -21.08 18.95 0.95
CA SER A 788 -20.09 19.50 0.01
C SER A 788 -19.01 18.50 -0.37
N GLY A 789 -18.70 17.54 0.50
CA GLY A 789 -17.55 16.64 0.36
C GLY A 789 -16.20 17.30 0.66
N ARG A 790 -16.19 18.49 1.27
CA ARG A 790 -14.95 19.19 1.63
C ARG A 790 -14.22 18.48 2.77
N LEU A 791 -12.89 18.49 2.69
CA LEU A 791 -11.97 18.08 3.75
C LEU A 791 -11.23 19.31 4.27
N MET A 792 -11.10 19.42 5.58
CA MET A 792 -10.54 20.60 6.27
C MET A 792 -9.75 20.16 7.50
N ALA A 793 -8.82 21.01 7.94
CA ALA A 793 -8.12 20.84 9.20
C ALA A 793 -8.21 22.09 10.08
N LEU A 794 -8.28 21.92 11.39
CA LEU A 794 -8.03 22.97 12.38
C LEU A 794 -6.67 22.72 13.05
N GLN A 795 -5.89 23.79 13.18
CA GLN A 795 -4.60 23.80 13.88
C GLN A 795 -4.65 24.79 15.04
N GLU A 796 -4.33 24.34 16.25
CA GLU A 796 -4.23 25.20 17.44
C GLU A 796 -2.89 25.96 17.41
N ASP A 797 -2.95 27.29 17.43
CA ASP A 797 -1.77 28.10 17.73
C ASP A 797 -1.42 27.94 19.21
N ARG A 798 -0.25 27.34 19.48
CA ARG A 798 0.16 26.94 20.84
C ARG A 798 0.28 28.11 21.83
N LYS A 799 0.54 29.34 21.34
CA LYS A 799 0.77 30.53 22.17
C LYS A 799 -0.53 31.27 22.48
N THR A 800 -1.38 31.43 21.47
CA THR A 800 -2.61 32.25 21.53
C THR A 800 -3.87 31.44 21.83
N LYS A 801 -3.80 30.10 21.74
CA LYS A 801 -4.94 29.17 21.90
C LYS A 801 -6.06 29.37 20.88
N LYS A 802 -5.80 30.11 19.80
CA LYS A 802 -6.72 30.29 18.67
C LYS A 802 -6.58 29.15 17.68
N TRP A 803 -7.70 28.77 17.07
CA TRP A 803 -7.75 27.77 16.02
C TRP A 803 -7.68 28.42 14.66
N LYS A 804 -6.76 27.96 13.81
CA LYS A 804 -6.63 28.36 12.41
C LYS A 804 -7.15 27.24 11.52
N LYS A 805 -8.10 27.55 10.63
CA LYS A 805 -8.57 26.63 9.61
C LYS A 805 -7.60 26.54 8.43
N ARG A 806 -7.46 25.34 7.88
CA ARG A 806 -6.77 24.98 6.64
C ARG A 806 -7.74 24.18 5.76
N ASP A 807 -7.70 24.40 4.46
CA ASP A 807 -8.32 23.48 3.51
C ASP A 807 -7.40 22.28 3.27
N ILE A 808 -7.98 21.11 3.00
CA ILE A 808 -7.27 19.92 2.52
C ILE A 808 -7.67 19.70 1.07
N CYS A 809 -6.67 19.54 0.21
CA CYS A 809 -6.81 19.29 -1.21
C CYS A 809 -6.16 17.94 -1.55
N LEU A 810 -6.67 17.27 -2.57
CA LEU A 810 -6.01 16.08 -3.10
C LEU A 810 -4.74 16.49 -3.83
N GLY A 811 -3.64 15.77 -3.58
CA GLY A 811 -2.37 15.97 -4.27
C GLY A 811 -2.51 15.77 -5.80
N SER A 812 -1.60 16.39 -6.55
CA SER A 812 -1.54 16.24 -8.00
C SER A 812 -1.24 14.79 -8.41
N THR A 813 -1.40 14.49 -9.70
CA THR A 813 -0.97 13.19 -10.26
C THR A 813 0.54 12.95 -10.09
N SER A 814 1.37 13.98 -9.97
CA SER A 814 2.79 13.84 -9.62
C SER A 814 3.00 13.57 -8.13
N SER A 815 2.32 14.31 -7.24
CA SER A 815 2.48 14.13 -5.78
C SER A 815 1.94 12.79 -5.29
N CYS A 816 0.85 12.29 -5.88
CA CYS A 816 0.23 11.02 -5.51
C CYS A 816 0.70 9.83 -6.35
N ALA A 817 1.82 9.92 -7.08
CA ALA A 817 2.34 8.89 -7.98
C ALA A 817 2.96 7.67 -7.27
N PHE A 818 2.29 7.10 -6.25
CA PHE A 818 2.76 5.92 -5.51
C PHE A 818 1.75 4.76 -5.64
N PRO A 819 2.22 3.50 -5.53
CA PRO A 819 1.34 2.33 -5.60
C PRO A 819 0.17 2.40 -4.61
N GLY A 820 -1.05 2.12 -5.11
CA GLY A 820 -2.28 2.10 -4.32
C GLY A 820 -2.85 3.47 -3.93
N LEU A 821 -2.21 4.59 -4.29
CA LEU A 821 -2.76 5.92 -4.05
C LEU A 821 -3.75 6.36 -5.13
N ILE A 822 -4.78 7.08 -4.70
CA ILE A 822 -5.84 7.64 -5.54
C ILE A 822 -5.92 9.16 -5.34
N SER A 823 -6.41 9.86 -6.37
CA SER A 823 -6.59 11.32 -6.39
C SER A 823 -8.07 11.74 -6.54
N THR A 824 -9.01 10.88 -6.19
CA THR A 824 -10.45 11.13 -6.14
C THR A 824 -11.09 10.34 -5.00
N TYR A 825 -12.27 10.76 -4.52
CA TYR A 825 -13.04 10.02 -3.52
C TYR A 825 -14.55 10.29 -3.68
N SER A 826 -15.37 9.46 -3.03
CA SER A 826 -16.83 9.57 -3.05
C SER A 826 -17.31 10.82 -2.31
N LYS A 827 -18.15 11.64 -2.95
CA LYS A 827 -18.50 12.99 -2.46
C LYS A 827 -19.05 13.02 -1.01
N PHE A 828 -19.98 12.13 -0.65
CA PHE A 828 -20.71 12.27 0.60
C PHE A 828 -19.94 11.65 1.75
N ILE A 829 -19.25 12.48 2.54
CA ILE A 829 -18.45 12.05 3.70
C ILE A 829 -19.39 11.72 4.86
N ILE A 830 -19.59 10.42 5.10
CA ILE A 830 -20.50 9.89 6.11
C ILE A 830 -19.88 9.94 7.50
N SER A 831 -18.58 9.66 7.64
CA SER A 831 -17.97 9.46 8.96
C SER A 831 -16.45 9.53 8.92
N PHE A 832 -15.83 9.57 10.09
CA PHE A 832 -14.38 9.45 10.29
C PHE A 832 -14.09 8.34 11.31
N ALA A 833 -12.90 7.76 11.23
CA ALA A 833 -12.44 6.71 12.14
C ALA A 833 -10.92 6.71 12.24
N GLU A 834 -10.40 6.28 13.39
CA GLU A 834 -8.99 5.89 13.54
C GLU A 834 -8.84 4.37 13.65
N ASP A 835 -7.69 3.83 13.24
CA ASP A 835 -7.31 2.46 13.57
C ASP A 835 -6.61 2.36 14.94
N GLU A 836 -6.22 1.13 15.31
CA GLU A 836 -5.56 0.88 16.60
C GLU A 836 -4.18 1.56 16.71
N ALA A 837 -3.51 1.84 15.58
CA ALA A 837 -2.25 2.58 15.50
C ALA A 837 -2.45 4.12 15.50
N GLY A 838 -3.67 4.60 15.31
CA GLY A 838 -4.03 6.01 15.24
C GLY A 838 -4.05 6.58 13.82
N GLU A 839 -3.93 5.75 12.79
CA GLU A 839 -4.06 6.18 11.40
C GLU A 839 -5.48 6.61 11.11
N LEU A 840 -5.63 7.69 10.32
CA LEU A 840 -6.93 8.32 10.09
C LEU A 840 -7.58 7.86 8.79
N TYR A 841 -8.87 7.60 8.88
CA TYR A 841 -9.75 7.16 7.81
C TYR A 841 -10.99 8.04 7.76
N PHE A 842 -11.59 8.15 6.58
CA PHE A 842 -12.96 8.61 6.42
C PHE A 842 -13.78 7.64 5.58
N LEU A 843 -15.08 7.61 5.88
CA LEU A 843 -16.07 6.73 5.29
C LEU A 843 -16.96 7.61 4.42
N ALA A 844 -17.15 7.26 3.14
CA ALA A 844 -17.92 8.09 2.22
C ALA A 844 -18.68 7.25 1.19
N THR A 845 -19.72 7.83 0.60
CA THR A 845 -20.55 7.19 -0.43
C THR A 845 -20.77 8.10 -1.63
N SER A 846 -21.01 7.54 -2.82
CA SER A 846 -21.52 8.31 -3.97
C SER A 846 -23.04 8.49 -3.93
N TYR A 847 -23.75 7.72 -3.11
CA TYR A 847 -25.20 7.79 -2.97
C TYR A 847 -25.63 7.52 -1.50
N PRO A 848 -26.11 8.52 -0.75
CA PRO A 848 -26.37 8.41 0.68
C PRO A 848 -27.78 7.86 0.95
N SER A 849 -27.96 6.58 0.64
CA SER A 849 -29.12 5.76 1.03
C SER A 849 -28.61 4.52 1.74
N ALA A 850 -29.25 4.14 2.86
CA ALA A 850 -28.86 3.02 3.69
C ALA A 850 -28.72 1.69 2.90
N TYR A 851 -29.47 1.51 1.81
CA TYR A 851 -29.58 0.24 1.10
C TYR A 851 -28.61 0.10 -0.09
N THR A 852 -27.98 1.19 -0.54
CA THR A 852 -27.14 1.22 -1.75
C THR A 852 -25.68 0.89 -1.42
N PRO A 853 -25.07 -0.16 -2.03
CA PRO A 853 -23.69 -0.59 -1.75
C PRO A 853 -22.65 0.26 -2.49
N GLN A 854 -22.65 1.58 -2.25
CA GLN A 854 -21.77 2.57 -2.90
C GLN A 854 -20.82 3.27 -1.91
N GLY A 855 -20.73 2.78 -0.69
CA GLY A 855 -19.80 3.23 0.33
C GLY A 855 -18.40 2.66 0.15
N SER A 856 -17.40 3.51 0.34
CA SER A 856 -15.98 3.18 0.44
C SER A 856 -15.37 3.79 1.70
N ILE A 857 -14.23 3.25 2.13
CA ILE A 857 -13.40 3.78 3.21
C ILE A 857 -12.05 4.16 2.64
N TYR A 858 -11.59 5.35 3.00
CA TYR A 858 -10.36 5.96 2.50
C TYR A 858 -9.43 6.27 3.66
N LYS A 859 -8.16 5.86 3.57
CA LYS A 859 -7.08 6.21 4.49
C LYS A 859 -6.42 7.51 4.04
N PHE A 860 -6.13 8.43 4.96
CA PHE A 860 -5.29 9.60 4.68
C PHE A 860 -3.81 9.22 4.57
N VAL A 861 -3.13 9.81 3.60
CA VAL A 861 -1.69 9.65 3.40
C VAL A 861 -1.07 11.01 3.09
N ASP A 862 -0.06 11.43 3.85
CA ASP A 862 0.81 12.53 3.45
C ASP A 862 1.80 12.01 2.37
N PRO A 863 1.72 12.48 1.11
CA PRO A 863 2.68 12.09 0.07
C PRO A 863 4.07 12.71 0.28
N SER A 864 4.15 13.85 0.96
CA SER A 864 5.42 14.56 1.17
C SER A 864 6.30 13.85 2.20
N ARG A 865 5.71 13.02 3.08
CA ARG A 865 6.46 12.35 4.13
C ARG A 865 5.73 11.15 4.75
N ARG A 866 6.32 9.95 4.64
CA ARG A 866 5.84 8.72 5.29
C ARG A 866 6.82 8.19 6.33
N ALA A 867 6.37 8.01 7.57
CA ALA A 867 7.20 7.43 8.62
C ALA A 867 7.69 6.00 8.30
N PRO A 868 8.68 5.49 9.03
CA PRO A 868 9.61 4.52 8.47
C PRO A 868 9.02 3.18 8.07
N PRO A 869 9.60 2.53 7.05
CA PRO A 869 9.55 1.09 6.88
C PRO A 869 10.02 0.38 8.16
N GLY A 870 9.09 0.03 9.05
CA GLY A 870 9.37 -0.63 10.32
C GLY A 870 8.91 0.12 11.58
N LYS A 871 9.09 1.44 11.70
CA LYS A 871 8.78 2.20 12.94
C LYS A 871 7.29 2.19 13.27
N CYS A 872 6.43 2.19 12.25
CA CYS A 872 4.97 2.07 12.41
C CYS A 872 4.47 0.62 12.31
N ARG A 873 5.36 -0.38 12.14
CA ARG A 873 4.97 -1.79 12.11
C ARG A 873 4.67 -2.29 13.53
N TYR A 874 3.40 -2.26 13.88
CA TYR A 874 2.87 -3.13 14.92
C TYR A 874 2.93 -4.60 14.48
N LYS A 875 2.99 -5.52 15.45
CA LYS A 875 2.84 -6.96 15.22
C LYS A 875 1.45 -7.37 15.71
N PRO A 876 0.46 -7.57 14.83
CA PRO A 876 -0.89 -7.93 15.25
C PRO A 876 -0.90 -9.23 16.06
N VAL A 877 -1.66 -9.25 17.15
CA VAL A 877 -2.00 -10.48 17.88
C VAL A 877 -2.82 -11.37 16.94
N PRO A 878 -2.39 -12.62 16.66
CA PRO A 878 -3.14 -13.52 15.79
C PRO A 878 -4.55 -13.79 16.30
N VAL A 879 -5.52 -13.80 15.40
CA VAL A 879 -6.93 -14.06 15.70
C VAL A 879 -7.35 -15.36 15.03
N LYS A 880 -8.03 -16.24 15.77
CA LYS A 880 -8.64 -17.45 15.21
C LYS A 880 -9.70 -17.03 14.19
N ILE A 881 -9.61 -17.54 12.97
CA ILE A 881 -10.52 -17.23 11.86
C ILE A 881 -11.22 -18.53 11.45
N THR A 882 -12.54 -18.50 11.49
CA THR A 882 -13.49 -19.58 11.19
C THR A 882 -14.17 -19.37 9.85
N SER A 883 -14.42 -18.10 9.51
CA SER A 883 -15.03 -17.64 8.26
C SER A 883 -14.00 -17.56 7.14
N LYS A 884 -14.45 -17.76 5.90
CA LYS A 884 -13.68 -17.46 4.69
C LYS A 884 -13.24 -15.98 4.68
N ARG A 885 -12.01 -15.73 4.21
CA ARG A 885 -11.49 -14.39 3.94
C ARG A 885 -11.82 -13.98 2.51
N ILE A 886 -12.26 -12.74 2.34
CA ILE A 886 -12.46 -12.08 1.06
C ILE A 886 -11.34 -11.05 0.94
N GLN A 887 -10.39 -11.29 0.04
CA GLN A 887 -9.30 -10.35 -0.20
C GLN A 887 -9.84 -9.03 -0.76
N PHE A 888 -9.37 -7.92 -0.21
CA PHE A 888 -9.74 -6.59 -0.71
C PHE A 888 -9.19 -6.37 -2.11
N ARG A 889 -9.97 -5.70 -2.95
CA ARG A 889 -9.58 -5.21 -4.27
C ARG A 889 -10.09 -3.78 -4.40
N PRO A 890 -9.22 -2.79 -4.67
CA PRO A 890 -9.69 -1.44 -4.93
C PRO A 890 -10.54 -1.40 -6.20
N LEU A 891 -11.57 -0.55 -6.19
CA LEU A 891 -12.39 -0.20 -7.34
C LEU A 891 -12.01 1.19 -7.87
N ALA A 892 -11.43 2.04 -7.03
CA ALA A 892 -10.87 3.32 -7.43
C ALA A 892 -9.60 3.12 -8.29
N VAL A 893 -9.54 3.83 -9.42
CA VAL A 893 -8.38 3.84 -10.34
C VAL A 893 -7.21 4.55 -9.64
N THR A 894 -6.01 3.94 -9.62
CA THR A 894 -4.85 4.55 -8.97
C THR A 894 -4.23 5.64 -9.84
N VAL A 895 -3.47 6.53 -9.22
CA VAL A 895 -2.76 7.60 -9.94
C VAL A 895 -1.74 7.04 -10.93
N LEU A 896 -1.10 5.90 -10.62
CA LEU A 896 -0.20 5.21 -11.54
C LEU A 896 -0.95 4.64 -12.76
N ASP A 897 -2.16 4.09 -12.57
CA ASP A 897 -2.99 3.62 -13.69
C ASP A 897 -3.40 4.78 -14.61
N LEU A 898 -3.76 5.94 -14.03
CA LEU A 898 -4.08 7.16 -14.78
C LEU A 898 -2.88 7.66 -15.60
N LEU A 899 -1.68 7.66 -15.01
CA LEU A 899 -0.45 8.05 -15.72
C LEU A 899 -0.11 7.05 -16.85
N LYS A 900 -0.28 5.74 -16.60
CA LYS A 900 -0.10 4.71 -17.62
C LYS A 900 -1.07 4.90 -18.79
N GLU A 901 -2.36 5.05 -18.51
CA GLU A 901 -3.36 5.33 -19.56
C GLU A 901 -3.04 6.59 -20.36
N GLN A 902 -2.55 7.66 -19.71
CA GLN A 902 -2.14 8.89 -20.38
C GLN A 902 -0.95 8.66 -21.31
N SER A 903 0.06 7.90 -20.87
CA SER A 903 1.23 7.53 -21.69
C SER A 903 0.84 6.69 -22.91
N GLU A 904 -0.07 5.72 -22.74
CA GLU A 904 -0.57 4.88 -23.84
C GLU A 904 -1.40 5.70 -24.83
N LYS A 905 -2.24 6.64 -24.34
CA LYS A 905 -3.00 7.57 -25.19
C LYS A 905 -2.09 8.55 -25.93
N ALA A 906 -0.99 8.98 -25.33
CA ALA A 906 0.02 9.82 -25.97
C ALA A 906 0.77 9.05 -27.07
N ALA A 907 1.22 7.82 -26.79
CA ALA A 907 1.87 6.94 -27.76
C ALA A 907 0.97 6.64 -28.97
N ARG A 908 -0.32 6.36 -28.76
CA ARG A 908 -1.30 6.15 -29.85
C ARG A 908 -1.57 7.43 -30.66
N LYS A 909 -1.44 8.61 -30.07
CA LYS A 909 -1.51 9.89 -30.81
C LYS A 909 -0.26 10.14 -31.63
N SER A 910 0.94 9.82 -31.12
CA SER A 910 2.17 9.94 -31.91
C SER A 910 2.21 8.96 -33.07
N SER A 911 1.77 7.70 -32.89
CA SER A 911 1.71 6.71 -33.97
C SER A 911 0.74 7.11 -35.09
N ASN A 912 -0.40 7.73 -34.75
CA ASN A 912 -1.34 8.22 -35.75
C ASN A 912 -0.84 9.47 -36.49
N ALA A 913 0.05 10.27 -35.88
CA ALA A 913 0.67 11.40 -36.55
C ALA A 913 1.68 10.96 -37.63
N THR A 914 2.46 9.89 -37.38
CA THR A 914 3.43 9.35 -38.36
C THR A 914 2.78 8.64 -39.56
N VAL A 915 1.51 8.24 -39.48
CA VAL A 915 0.79 7.65 -40.64
C VAL A 915 0.25 8.74 -41.60
N SER A 916 0.22 10.00 -41.18
CA SER A 916 -0.29 11.13 -41.99
C SER A 916 0.75 11.76 -42.93
N SER A 917 1.99 11.27 -42.97
CA SER A 917 3.06 11.83 -43.81
C SER A 917 3.62 10.79 -44.78
N ASN A 918 3.03 10.71 -45.97
CA ASN A 918 3.70 10.10 -47.12
C ASN A 918 3.51 11.01 -48.36
N PRO A 919 4.59 11.54 -48.96
CA PRO A 919 4.50 12.40 -50.14
C PRO A 919 4.35 11.60 -51.45
N HIS A 920 4.04 12.31 -52.53
CA HIS A 920 3.92 11.85 -53.92
C HIS A 920 2.65 11.09 -54.33
N GLN A 921 1.63 11.87 -54.72
CA GLN A 921 1.17 11.78 -56.12
C GLN A 921 1.06 13.19 -56.70
N ALA A 922 1.69 13.40 -57.85
CA ALA A 922 1.76 14.70 -58.51
C ALA A 922 1.22 14.62 -59.93
N SER A 923 0.33 15.56 -60.26
CA SER A 923 -0.04 16.10 -61.58
C SER A 923 -1.57 16.19 -61.74
N SER A 924 -2.12 17.17 -62.46
CA SER A 924 -1.63 18.53 -62.75
C SER A 924 -2.79 19.38 -63.28
N GLN A 925 -2.82 20.67 -62.91
CA GLN A 925 -2.99 21.84 -63.80
C GLN A 925 -3.78 22.99 -63.15
N LYS A 926 -3.11 24.16 -63.13
CA LYS A 926 -3.61 25.52 -63.43
C LYS A 926 -4.88 26.03 -62.70
N GLY A 927 -4.85 27.19 -62.03
CA GLY A 927 -3.73 28.10 -61.77
C GLY A 927 -4.15 29.48 -61.25
N PHE A 928 -3.21 30.16 -60.60
CA PHE A 928 -3.08 31.61 -60.41
C PHE A 928 -4.23 32.45 -59.79
N SER A 929 -4.01 32.84 -58.52
CA SER A 929 -3.92 34.24 -58.01
C SER A 929 -5.17 35.16 -58.08
N LYS A 930 -5.50 35.99 -57.08
CA LYS A 930 -4.62 36.92 -56.33
C LYS A 930 -5.05 37.17 -54.87
N LYS A 931 -4.17 37.92 -54.19
CA LYS A 931 -4.16 38.46 -52.82
C LYS A 931 -5.28 39.54 -52.57
N PRO A 932 -5.39 40.20 -51.38
CA PRO A 932 -6.63 40.26 -50.61
C PRO A 932 -7.27 41.66 -50.52
N THR A 933 -8.49 41.76 -49.96
CA THR A 933 -8.90 42.70 -48.87
C THR A 933 -10.37 42.52 -48.46
N SER A 934 -10.67 42.88 -47.21
CA SER A 934 -11.99 43.15 -46.59
C SER A 934 -12.71 44.39 -47.19
N PRO A 935 -13.96 44.76 -46.79
CA PRO A 935 -15.07 44.02 -46.14
C PRO A 935 -16.48 44.30 -46.79
N THR A 936 -17.56 43.95 -46.06
CA THR A 936 -18.92 44.56 -46.09
C THR A 936 -19.90 44.37 -47.27
N SER A 937 -20.76 43.35 -47.10
CA SER A 937 -22.24 43.47 -47.08
C SER A 937 -23.11 43.52 -48.36
N ARG A 938 -24.23 42.76 -48.30
CA ARG A 938 -25.59 43.05 -48.86
C ARG A 938 -25.72 43.16 -50.40
N LYS A 939 -26.53 42.32 -51.08
CA LYS A 939 -28.02 42.31 -51.00
C LYS A 939 -28.69 41.26 -51.94
N LYS A 940 -29.93 40.87 -51.56
CA LYS A 940 -31.07 40.35 -52.39
C LYS A 940 -30.90 39.01 -53.13
N MET A 941 -31.75 37.99 -53.00
CA MET A 941 -33.24 37.85 -52.91
C MET A 941 -34.04 37.95 -54.22
N SER A 942 -34.68 36.82 -54.57
CA SER A 942 -35.97 36.66 -55.26
C SER A 942 -36.32 35.16 -55.21
N ARG A 943 -37.52 34.61 -54.98
CA ARG A 943 -38.89 35.03 -54.55
C ARG A 943 -39.55 33.72 -54.00
N ARG A 944 -40.27 33.69 -52.86
CA ARG A 944 -41.75 33.85 -52.65
C ARG A 944 -42.67 32.98 -53.54
N PRO A 945 -43.92 32.64 -53.13
CA PRO A 945 -44.71 33.01 -51.91
C PRO A 945 -45.09 31.75 -51.04
N GLY A 946 -45.86 31.75 -49.94
CA GLY A 946 -46.72 32.69 -49.17
C GLY A 946 -47.13 32.04 -47.80
N ILE A 947 -48.16 32.40 -47.02
CA ILE A 947 -49.00 33.61 -46.93
C ILE A 947 -49.70 33.71 -45.51
N LYS A 948 -49.33 34.71 -44.68
CA LYS A 948 -50.17 35.47 -43.69
C LYS A 948 -50.78 34.71 -42.46
N LYS A 949 -51.15 35.34 -41.31
CA LYS A 949 -51.58 36.74 -41.03
C LYS A 949 -51.55 37.14 -39.52
N LYS A 950 -50.87 38.26 -39.18
CA LYS A 950 -51.17 39.35 -38.16
C LYS A 950 -51.33 38.97 -36.63
N THR A 951 -51.14 39.84 -35.62
CA THR A 951 -51.25 41.33 -35.46
C THR A 951 -50.34 41.80 -34.26
N ARG A 952 -49.43 42.81 -34.34
CA ARG A 952 -49.52 44.29 -34.05
C ARG A 952 -49.91 44.62 -32.57
N VAL A 953 -49.29 45.51 -31.75
CA VAL A 953 -48.96 46.97 -31.88
C VAL A 953 -47.94 47.50 -30.80
N SER A 954 -47.02 48.39 -31.25
CA SER A 954 -46.22 49.55 -30.70
C SER A 954 -45.80 49.92 -29.25
N SER A 955 -44.63 50.59 -29.23
CA SER A 955 -43.83 51.47 -28.31
C SER A 955 -44.53 52.68 -27.61
N PRO A 956 -43.84 53.68 -26.95
CA PRO A 956 -42.41 53.90 -26.59
C PRO A 956 -42.14 54.44 -25.15
N ALA A 957 -40.91 54.96 -24.88
CA ALA A 957 -40.44 55.53 -23.61
C ALA A 957 -40.60 57.08 -23.47
N SER A 958 -40.40 57.63 -22.26
CA SER A 958 -40.30 59.08 -21.99
C SER A 958 -39.32 59.43 -20.84
N GLN A 959 -38.82 60.67 -20.80
CA GLN A 959 -37.88 61.22 -19.80
C GLN A 959 -38.51 62.37 -18.98
N GLY A 960 -37.96 62.69 -17.79
CA GLY A 960 -38.04 64.07 -17.29
C GLY A 960 -37.64 64.42 -15.84
N LYS A 961 -36.53 65.17 -15.69
CA LYS A 961 -36.26 66.25 -14.68
C LYS A 961 -36.00 65.82 -13.20
N ARG A 962 -35.21 66.51 -12.34
CA ARG A 962 -34.22 67.63 -12.49
C ARG A 962 -33.34 67.85 -11.21
N LYS A 963 -32.07 68.25 -11.41
CA LYS A 963 -31.24 69.27 -10.68
C LYS A 963 -30.56 69.06 -9.29
N LYS A 964 -29.27 69.49 -9.27
CA LYS A 964 -28.38 70.01 -8.18
C LYS A 964 -27.82 68.98 -7.16
N ASN A 965 -26.57 69.09 -6.66
CA ASN A 965 -25.52 70.12 -6.77
C ASN A 965 -24.07 69.52 -6.74
N LEU A 966 -23.06 70.29 -7.15
CA LEU A 966 -21.60 70.02 -7.01
C LEU A 966 -21.15 70.17 -5.53
N GLN A 967 -19.99 69.66 -5.04
CA GLN A 967 -18.62 70.07 -5.42
C GLN A 967 -17.50 69.18 -4.81
N THR A 968 -16.29 69.27 -5.36
CA THR A 968 -15.07 68.49 -5.01
C THR A 968 -13.87 69.40 -4.73
N HIS A 969 -12.96 69.05 -3.80
CA HIS A 969 -11.52 69.41 -3.70
C HIS A 969 -10.96 68.79 -2.38
N SER A 970 -9.67 68.48 -2.13
CA SER A 970 -8.40 68.52 -2.91
C SER A 970 -7.23 67.89 -2.12
N GLY A 971 -6.27 67.21 -2.78
CA GLY A 971 -4.88 66.97 -2.30
C GLY A 971 -4.66 66.01 -1.11
N GLY A 972 -3.46 65.44 -0.85
CA GLY A 972 -2.23 65.39 -1.65
C GLY A 972 -0.95 65.02 -0.85
N MET A 973 -0.26 63.94 -1.26
CA MET A 973 1.19 63.62 -1.09
C MET A 973 1.92 63.48 0.29
N ARG A 974 2.51 62.28 0.46
CA ARG A 974 3.94 61.90 0.76
C ARG A 974 4.69 62.29 2.07
N GLN A 975 5.45 61.28 2.56
CA GLN A 975 6.74 61.36 3.33
C GLN A 975 6.68 61.95 4.76
N SER A 976 7.55 61.65 5.74
CA SER A 976 8.54 60.56 5.93
C SER A 976 9.06 60.52 7.39
N ALA A 977 9.24 59.31 7.94
CA ALA A 977 10.36 58.87 8.80
C ALA A 977 10.61 59.40 10.26
N GLN A 978 11.12 58.46 11.07
CA GLN A 978 12.01 58.57 12.26
C GLN A 978 11.50 58.90 13.70
N GLN A 979 11.76 57.90 14.58
CA GLN A 979 12.38 57.95 15.93
C GLN A 979 11.63 58.49 17.19
N ARG A 980 11.17 57.53 18.03
CA ARG A 980 11.58 57.22 19.44
C ARG A 980 12.34 58.29 20.27
N PRO A 981 12.13 58.39 21.61
CA PRO A 981 12.66 57.36 22.55
C PRO A 981 11.94 57.11 23.92
N SER A 982 12.38 56.02 24.60
CA SER A 982 12.47 55.75 26.08
C SER A 982 11.25 55.89 27.03
N GLY A 983 11.02 55.03 28.05
CA GLY A 983 11.64 53.73 28.43
C GLY A 983 11.49 53.31 29.93
N ARG A 984 11.59 51.99 30.22
CA ARG A 984 11.77 51.28 31.55
C ARG A 984 10.59 51.32 32.56
N SER A 985 10.39 50.37 33.49
CA SER A 985 11.15 49.18 34.02
C SER A 985 10.15 48.14 34.62
N LEU A 986 10.25 46.81 34.40
CA LEU A 986 10.99 45.75 35.15
C LEU A 986 10.51 45.49 36.60
N PRO A 987 10.65 44.26 37.17
CA PRO A 987 11.37 43.07 36.66
C PRO A 987 10.51 42.09 35.85
#